data_AF-A0A950Z522-F1
#
_entry.id   AF-A0A950Z522-F1
#
_cell.length_a   1.000
_cell.length_b   1.000
_cell.length_c   1.000
_cell.angle_alpha   90.00
_cell.angle_beta   90.00
_cell.angle_gamma   90.00
#
_symmetry.space_group_name_H-M   'P 1'
#
loop_
_entity.id
_entity.type
_entity.pdbx_description
1 polymer ?
#
loop_
_entity_poly.entity_id
_entity_poly.type
_entity_poly.pdbx_seq_one_letter_code
_entity_poly.pdbx_strand_id
1 'polypeptide(L)'
;MGTGTGVVPPRAIETPEFSKLLEQYGCGPIRFTGTDTALYERHLLFDNVVDLAAATRHHKFEALARSVRDVLSQRWLLTESTYDRRKAKRLYYLSMEFLIGRSLANNVTNLLLDPVIKDGIRQKKIDWLELLEEEPDAGLGNGCLGRLAACFMELTATLQLPAMGYGLRYEYGISKQSIRDGWQEETPDNWLRRPDPWEVARPEEKVDIGLNCSFEVHAGTLRPIPGRPSRLFGIRFDRPIVGFGGKNINTLRLWAAAAPDYFDFRQFSGGDFVGALAETLSAESLTRVLYPDDSTSMGQGLRFVQEYFLVACSLADMVRRFRRSDSDWTTFADRAAIQLNDTHPAMAVAELMRIMLDEASLGWEDSWEITRKSLAYTNHTLLPEALEKWPIAWFEVLLPRQLEIIYEINRRFLDQVRSHFPGNDQMVKSVSLVEDGDARKIRMANLAIVGSHSTNGVAAIHSELLRKTTVKELAAIFPERFNNKTNGVTPRRWLLLSNPALAQTITEAIGDGWITDLGQLRRLIPLSGDSHLQSAFREAKRQGKYRFAEWLKSNCGQEVDPDTIFDCQIKRIHEYKQQLLNALRIVVFYNRLRENSEIQMQPRTFFFSGKAAPAYHLARLIIKFINNVAGTIGGDPVVRRRLKIVFLPDYCVSVAERL
;
A
#
# COMPACT_ATOMS: atom_id res chain seq x y z
N MET A 1 2.82 45.71 -56.37
CA MET A 1 1.75 44.69 -56.23
C MET A 1 2.42 43.33 -56.38
N GLY A 2 2.30 42.33 -55.52
CA GLY A 2 1.70 42.21 -54.20
C GLY A 2 2.48 41.12 -53.48
N THR A 3 2.76 41.37 -52.21
CA THR A 3 3.63 40.60 -51.31
C THR A 3 2.90 39.41 -50.72
N GLY A 4 3.55 38.23 -50.76
CA GLY A 4 3.11 37.03 -50.04
C GLY A 4 3.32 37.19 -48.54
N THR A 5 2.25 36.93 -47.78
CA THR A 5 2.27 36.86 -46.31
C THR A 5 2.62 35.44 -45.88
N GLY A 6 3.87 35.23 -45.48
CA GLY A 6 4.28 34.04 -44.74
C GLY A 6 3.66 34.07 -43.34
N VAL A 7 2.84 33.07 -43.03
CA VAL A 7 2.34 32.83 -41.68
C VAL A 7 3.51 32.28 -40.85
N VAL A 8 4.06 33.12 -39.98
CA VAL A 8 5.04 32.72 -38.97
C VAL A 8 4.30 31.89 -37.91
N PRO A 9 4.73 30.67 -37.57
CA PRO A 9 4.12 29.92 -36.48
C PRO A 9 4.33 30.66 -35.17
N PRO A 10 3.34 30.67 -34.24
CA PRO A 10 3.48 31.40 -33.00
C PRO A 10 4.66 30.83 -32.21
N ARG A 11 5.61 31.71 -31.84
CA ARG A 11 6.70 31.38 -30.90
C ARG A 11 6.05 30.94 -29.58
N ALA A 12 6.28 29.68 -29.20
CA ALA A 12 5.97 29.20 -27.86
C ALA A 12 6.72 30.09 -26.85
N ILE A 13 6.00 30.63 -25.88
CA ILE A 13 6.59 31.39 -24.78
C ILE A 13 7.15 30.32 -23.82
N GLU A 14 8.37 29.84 -24.08
CA GLU A 14 9.08 28.99 -23.13
C GLU A 14 9.33 29.81 -21.85
N THR A 15 8.66 29.46 -20.76
CA THR A 15 9.00 30.03 -19.46
C THR A 15 10.37 29.48 -19.02
N PRO A 16 11.23 30.28 -18.36
CA PRO A 16 12.54 29.83 -17.90
C PRO A 16 12.50 28.61 -16.96
N GLU A 17 11.36 28.38 -16.29
CA GLU A 17 11.13 27.21 -15.42
C GLU A 17 10.83 25.94 -16.23
N PHE A 18 10.02 26.03 -17.29
CA PHE A 18 9.69 24.87 -18.12
C PHE A 18 10.92 24.34 -18.88
N SER A 19 11.77 25.23 -19.41
CA SER A 19 13.01 24.84 -20.09
C SER A 19 13.95 24.05 -19.17
N LYS A 20 14.08 24.47 -17.91
CA LYS A 20 14.89 23.74 -16.90
C LYS A 20 14.30 22.38 -16.56
N LEU A 21 12.97 22.27 -16.47
CA LEU A 21 12.29 20.98 -16.26
C LEU A 21 12.49 20.04 -17.45
N LEU A 22 12.42 20.56 -18.68
CA LEU A 22 12.71 19.80 -19.89
C LEU A 22 14.15 19.28 -19.92
N GLU A 23 15.14 20.09 -19.52
CA GLU A 23 16.52 19.63 -19.37
C GLU A 23 16.66 18.56 -18.28
N GLN A 24 15.96 18.74 -17.15
CA GLN A 24 15.98 17.79 -16.04
C GLN A 24 15.41 16.41 -16.43
N TYR A 25 14.34 16.37 -17.23
CA TYR A 25 13.64 15.14 -17.59
C TYR A 25 14.01 14.59 -18.97
N GLY A 26 14.59 15.40 -19.86
CA GLY A 26 15.11 15.04 -21.18
C GLY A 26 16.40 14.21 -21.14
N CYS A 27 16.41 13.16 -20.32
CA CYS A 27 17.57 12.31 -20.06
C CYS A 27 17.67 11.08 -20.96
N GLY A 28 16.72 10.90 -21.88
CA GLY A 28 16.70 9.77 -22.82
C GLY A 28 16.63 10.22 -24.29
N PRO A 29 16.46 9.26 -25.21
CA PRO A 29 16.52 9.52 -26.65
C PRO A 29 15.30 10.28 -27.19
N ILE A 30 14.20 10.33 -26.44
CA ILE A 30 12.95 10.98 -26.88
C ILE A 30 12.96 12.42 -26.39
N ARG A 31 12.91 13.38 -27.31
CA ARG A 31 12.73 14.79 -26.94
C ARG A 31 11.25 15.09 -26.79
N PHE A 32 10.90 15.78 -25.71
CA PHE A 32 9.58 16.38 -25.58
C PHE A 32 9.52 17.57 -26.54
N THR A 33 8.57 17.57 -27.48
CA THR A 33 8.41 18.59 -28.51
C THR A 33 6.97 19.09 -28.55
N GLY A 34 6.78 20.35 -28.97
CA GLY A 34 5.45 20.99 -29.03
C GLY A 34 5.33 22.11 -28.01
N THR A 35 4.12 22.63 -27.83
CA THR A 35 3.80 23.56 -26.73
C THR A 35 3.83 22.83 -25.39
N ASP A 36 3.84 23.57 -24.28
CA ASP A 36 3.77 23.03 -22.91
C ASP A 36 2.57 22.09 -22.69
N THR A 37 1.52 22.24 -23.51
CA THR A 37 0.29 21.44 -23.46
C THR A 37 0.21 20.32 -24.49
N ALA A 38 1.23 20.16 -25.34
CA ALA A 38 1.20 19.22 -26.46
C ALA A 38 1.08 17.76 -26.02
N LEU A 39 1.72 17.36 -24.91
CA LEU A 39 1.58 16.01 -24.36
C LEU A 39 0.13 15.70 -23.96
N TYR A 40 -0.51 16.66 -23.29
CA TYR A 40 -1.90 16.54 -22.84
C TYR A 40 -2.88 16.41 -24.01
N GLU A 41 -2.73 17.27 -25.03
CA GLU A 41 -3.58 17.23 -26.23
C GLU A 41 -3.38 15.94 -27.03
N ARG A 42 -2.13 15.45 -27.11
CA ARG A 42 -1.80 14.19 -27.77
C ARG A 42 -2.57 13.02 -27.16
N HIS A 43 -2.60 12.88 -25.84
CA HIS A 43 -3.34 11.79 -25.20
C HIS A 43 -4.86 11.95 -25.28
N LEU A 44 -5.39 13.18 -25.34
CA LEU A 44 -6.81 13.38 -25.61
C LEU A 44 -7.19 12.94 -27.04
N LEU A 45 -6.38 13.30 -28.03
CA LEU A 45 -6.69 13.04 -29.43
C LEU A 45 -6.36 11.60 -29.85
N PHE A 46 -5.17 11.09 -29.53
CA PHE A 46 -4.70 9.81 -30.09
C PHE A 46 -5.02 8.58 -29.23
N ASP A 47 -5.07 8.74 -27.90
CA ASP A 47 -5.41 7.60 -27.03
C ASP A 47 -6.93 7.47 -26.85
N ASN A 48 -7.64 8.60 -26.76
CA ASN A 48 -9.09 8.61 -26.52
C ASN A 48 -9.94 8.88 -27.78
N VAL A 49 -9.34 9.33 -28.88
CA VAL A 49 -10.03 9.61 -30.16
C VAL A 49 -11.27 10.50 -29.98
N VAL A 50 -11.12 11.56 -29.19
CA VAL A 50 -12.18 12.53 -28.90
C VAL A 50 -11.73 13.95 -29.23
N ASP A 51 -12.66 14.74 -29.77
CA ASP A 51 -12.48 16.17 -29.93
C ASP A 51 -12.27 16.84 -28.56
N LEU A 52 -11.37 17.84 -28.51
CA LEU A 52 -11.06 18.60 -27.30
C LEU A 52 -12.31 19.21 -26.63
N ALA A 53 -13.30 19.64 -27.43
CA ALA A 53 -14.56 20.20 -26.94
C ALA A 53 -15.49 19.13 -26.35
N ALA A 54 -15.37 17.87 -26.80
CA ALA A 54 -16.19 16.74 -26.34
C ALA A 54 -15.53 15.93 -25.21
N ALA A 55 -14.30 16.27 -24.81
CA ALA A 55 -13.55 15.54 -23.80
C ALA A 55 -14.25 15.58 -22.43
N THR A 56 -14.65 14.42 -21.92
CA THR A 56 -15.17 14.25 -20.56
C THR A 56 -14.11 14.55 -19.51
N ARG A 57 -14.51 14.80 -18.26
CA ARG A 57 -13.56 15.00 -17.15
C ARG A 57 -12.59 13.83 -17.00
N HIS A 58 -13.08 12.60 -17.15
CA HIS A 58 -12.25 11.41 -17.11
C HIS A 58 -11.22 11.38 -18.24
N HIS A 59 -11.60 11.70 -19.49
CA HIS A 59 -10.63 11.77 -20.60
C HIS A 59 -9.52 12.79 -20.29
N LYS A 60 -9.88 13.93 -19.70
CA LYS A 60 -8.93 14.96 -19.28
C LYS A 60 -8.00 14.45 -18.18
N PHE A 61 -8.52 13.71 -17.20
CA PHE A 61 -7.71 13.12 -16.13
C PHE A 61 -6.71 12.13 -16.72
N GLU A 62 -7.18 11.19 -17.55
CA GLU A 62 -6.33 10.15 -18.13
C GLU A 62 -5.23 10.75 -19.00
N ALA A 63 -5.58 11.74 -19.83
CA ALA A 63 -4.61 12.43 -20.67
C ALA A 63 -3.52 13.15 -19.85
N LEU A 64 -3.89 13.77 -18.73
CA LEU A 64 -2.91 14.41 -17.84
C LEU A 64 -2.03 13.36 -17.13
N ALA A 65 -2.63 12.28 -16.60
CA ALA A 65 -1.88 11.21 -15.95
C ALA A 65 -0.85 10.58 -16.90
N ARG A 66 -1.25 10.30 -18.15
CA ARG A 66 -0.34 9.79 -19.19
C ARG A 66 0.74 10.81 -19.57
N SER A 67 0.41 12.09 -19.64
CA SER A 67 1.41 13.16 -19.87
C SER A 67 2.48 13.19 -18.77
N VAL A 68 2.07 13.06 -17.51
CA VAL A 68 3.00 12.97 -16.38
C VAL A 68 3.83 11.68 -16.45
N ARG A 69 3.21 10.56 -16.88
CA ARG A 69 3.91 9.30 -17.10
C ARG A 69 4.97 9.41 -18.21
N ASP A 70 4.71 10.15 -19.29
CA ASP A 70 5.68 10.39 -20.35
C ASP A 70 6.92 11.11 -19.83
N VAL A 71 6.73 12.14 -18.98
CA VAL A 71 7.82 12.90 -18.35
C VAL A 71 8.74 11.99 -17.52
N LEU A 72 8.16 11.08 -16.73
CA LEU A 72 8.92 10.22 -15.82
C LEU A 72 9.52 8.98 -16.51
N SER A 73 9.01 8.57 -17.68
CA SER A 73 9.33 7.27 -18.30
C SER A 73 10.82 7.11 -18.65
N GLN A 74 11.43 8.14 -19.24
CA GLN A 74 12.86 8.07 -19.61
C GLN A 74 13.75 7.98 -18.38
N ARG A 75 13.40 8.71 -17.31
CA ARG A 75 14.10 8.66 -16.04
C ARG A 75 13.94 7.29 -15.36
N TRP A 76 12.76 6.67 -15.46
CA TRP A 76 12.50 5.35 -14.89
C TRP A 76 13.37 4.26 -15.53
N LEU A 77 13.49 4.27 -16.87
CA LEU A 77 14.40 3.39 -17.60
C LEU A 77 15.88 3.67 -17.25
N LEU A 78 16.25 4.94 -17.09
CA LEU A 78 17.61 5.32 -16.70
C LEU A 78 17.95 4.85 -15.28
N THR A 79 17.00 4.91 -14.34
CA THR A 79 17.16 4.38 -12.98
C THR A 79 17.42 2.88 -13.02
N GLU A 80 16.56 2.09 -13.68
CA GLU A 80 16.73 0.63 -13.75
C GLU A 80 18.06 0.22 -14.43
N SER A 81 18.40 0.85 -15.57
CA SER A 81 19.67 0.59 -16.26
C SER A 81 20.89 1.00 -15.43
N THR A 82 20.79 2.05 -14.61
CA THR A 82 21.86 2.44 -13.70
C THR A 82 22.06 1.41 -12.60
N TYR A 83 20.99 0.87 -12.03
CA TYR A 83 21.07 -0.19 -11.02
C TYR A 83 21.71 -1.46 -11.58
N ASP A 84 21.35 -1.85 -12.81
CA ASP A 84 21.95 -3.00 -13.49
C ASP A 84 23.44 -2.78 -13.77
N ARG A 85 23.80 -1.64 -14.39
CA ARG A 85 25.20 -1.31 -14.73
C ARG A 85 26.09 -1.25 -13.48
N ARG A 86 25.58 -0.72 -12.38
CA ARG A 86 26.32 -0.61 -11.11
C ARG A 86 26.34 -1.92 -10.31
N LYS A 87 25.57 -2.93 -10.73
CA LYS A 87 25.33 -4.17 -9.96
C LYS A 87 24.96 -3.87 -8.49
N ALA A 88 24.17 -2.82 -8.28
CA ALA A 88 23.90 -2.32 -6.93
C ALA A 88 23.11 -3.36 -6.12
N LYS A 89 23.40 -3.47 -4.82
CA LYS A 89 22.54 -4.24 -3.91
C LYS A 89 21.16 -3.61 -3.91
N ARG A 90 20.13 -4.41 -4.18
CA ARG A 90 18.73 -3.96 -4.25
C ARG A 90 17.96 -4.41 -3.02
N LEU A 91 17.15 -3.49 -2.49
CA LEU A 91 16.14 -3.78 -1.48
C LEU A 91 14.86 -4.26 -2.17
N TYR A 92 14.34 -5.41 -1.76
CA TYR A 92 13.07 -5.95 -2.19
C TYR A 92 12.10 -5.98 -1.02
N TYR A 93 11.04 -5.19 -1.10
CA TYR A 93 10.07 -5.05 -0.02
C TYR A 93 8.80 -5.85 -0.36
N LEU A 94 8.59 -6.98 0.31
CA LEU A 94 7.42 -7.84 0.07
C LEU A 94 6.31 -7.45 1.04
N SER A 95 5.14 -7.12 0.50
CA SER A 95 3.97 -6.84 1.32
C SER A 95 2.68 -7.25 0.61
N MET A 96 1.75 -7.78 1.40
CA MET A 96 0.38 -8.06 0.94
C MET A 96 -0.41 -6.78 0.66
N GLU A 97 0.01 -5.62 1.18
CA GLU A 97 -0.69 -4.36 0.97
C GLU A 97 0.23 -3.17 0.68
N PHE A 98 -0.22 -2.30 -0.23
CA PHE A 98 0.36 -1.00 -0.52
C PHE A 98 -0.76 0.04 -0.62
N LEU A 99 -0.94 0.86 0.42
CA LEU A 99 -1.98 1.88 0.44
C LEU A 99 -1.46 3.17 -0.19
N ILE A 100 -1.24 3.16 -1.51
CA ILE A 100 -0.59 4.27 -2.24
C ILE A 100 -1.47 5.52 -2.37
N GLY A 101 -2.80 5.34 -2.42
CA GLY A 101 -3.77 6.40 -2.69
C GLY A 101 -3.75 6.86 -4.15
N ARG A 102 -4.28 8.04 -4.41
CA ARG A 102 -4.19 8.70 -5.73
C ARG A 102 -2.75 9.07 -6.07
N SER A 103 -2.36 8.89 -7.33
CA SER A 103 -0.97 9.05 -7.80
C SER A 103 -0.74 10.38 -8.51
N LEU A 104 -1.75 10.98 -9.15
CA LEU A 104 -1.58 12.18 -9.96
C LEU A 104 -0.99 13.35 -9.17
N ALA A 105 -1.68 13.81 -8.12
CA ALA A 105 -1.22 14.94 -7.33
C ALA A 105 0.16 14.70 -6.70
N ASN A 106 0.40 13.48 -6.22
CA ASN A 106 1.68 13.08 -5.64
C ASN A 106 2.83 13.08 -6.66
N ASN A 107 2.60 12.57 -7.87
CA ASN A 107 3.60 12.55 -8.92
C ASN A 107 3.90 13.97 -9.42
N VAL A 108 2.87 14.82 -9.53
CA VAL A 108 3.05 16.26 -9.84
C VAL A 108 3.95 16.94 -8.80
N THR A 109 3.66 16.76 -7.51
CA THR A 109 4.47 17.33 -6.43
C THR A 109 5.89 16.77 -6.41
N ASN A 110 6.06 15.44 -6.52
CA ASN A 110 7.39 14.84 -6.48
C ASN A 110 8.24 15.15 -7.72
N LEU A 111 7.62 15.41 -8.87
CA LEU A 111 8.31 15.86 -10.09
C LEU A 111 8.49 17.39 -10.16
N LEU A 112 8.01 18.14 -9.16
CA LEU A 112 8.04 19.61 -9.18
C LEU A 112 7.35 20.21 -10.41
N LEU A 113 6.29 19.55 -10.89
CA LEU A 113 5.52 19.99 -12.07
C LEU A 113 4.40 20.96 -11.73
N ASP A 114 4.24 21.32 -10.46
CA ASP A 114 3.22 22.26 -9.97
C ASP A 114 3.13 23.56 -10.77
N PRO A 115 4.24 24.28 -11.10
CA PRO A 115 4.16 25.53 -11.86
C PRO A 115 3.58 25.32 -13.27
N VAL A 116 4.10 24.32 -13.99
CA VAL A 116 3.71 24.00 -15.37
C VAL A 116 2.24 23.58 -15.44
N ILE A 117 1.81 22.74 -14.51
CA ILE A 117 0.44 22.23 -14.49
C ILE A 117 -0.54 23.34 -14.11
N LYS A 118 -0.20 24.22 -13.16
CA LYS A 118 -1.06 25.37 -12.81
C LYS A 118 -1.26 26.30 -14.00
N ASP A 119 -0.22 26.56 -14.78
CA ASP A 119 -0.33 27.40 -15.98
C ASP A 119 -1.16 26.72 -17.07
N GLY A 120 -0.94 25.43 -17.34
CA GLY A 120 -1.75 24.67 -18.30
C GLY A 120 -3.23 24.60 -17.91
N ILE A 121 -3.52 24.39 -16.62
CA ILE A 121 -4.88 24.36 -16.07
C ILE A 121 -5.57 25.71 -16.23
N ARG A 122 -4.87 26.83 -15.94
CA ARG A 122 -5.39 28.19 -16.13
C ARG A 122 -5.72 28.48 -17.59
N GLN A 123 -4.78 28.18 -18.50
CA GLN A 123 -4.95 28.42 -19.94
C GLN A 123 -6.14 27.64 -20.51
N LYS A 124 -6.31 26.39 -20.07
CA LYS A 124 -7.37 25.50 -20.55
C LYS A 124 -8.67 25.57 -19.74
N LYS A 125 -8.73 26.42 -18.71
CA LYS A 125 -9.88 26.56 -17.79
C LYS A 125 -10.33 25.20 -17.22
N ILE A 126 -9.37 24.37 -16.83
CA ILE A 126 -9.64 23.08 -16.18
C ILE A 126 -9.84 23.33 -14.68
N ASP A 127 -10.79 22.64 -14.05
CA ASP A 127 -10.86 22.61 -12.59
C ASP A 127 -9.92 21.51 -12.07
N TRP A 128 -8.89 21.90 -11.34
CA TRP A 128 -7.89 20.97 -10.79
C TRP A 128 -8.49 20.01 -9.76
N LEU A 129 -9.39 20.51 -8.90
CA LEU A 129 -9.96 19.71 -7.83
C LEU A 129 -10.92 18.67 -8.41
N GLU A 130 -11.81 19.07 -9.32
CA GLU A 130 -12.68 18.11 -10.01
C GLU A 130 -11.87 17.04 -10.77
N LEU A 131 -10.78 17.45 -11.43
CA LEU A 131 -9.91 16.51 -12.16
C LEU A 131 -9.26 15.47 -11.24
N LEU A 132 -8.81 15.89 -10.06
CA LEU A 132 -8.22 14.98 -9.06
C LEU A 132 -9.25 14.01 -8.46
N GLU A 133 -10.53 14.39 -8.40
CA GLU A 133 -11.60 13.50 -7.91
C GLU A 133 -12.00 12.42 -8.94
N GLU A 134 -11.60 12.55 -10.21
CA GLU A 134 -11.79 11.49 -11.22
C GLU A 134 -10.81 10.31 -11.06
N GLU A 135 -9.71 10.48 -10.32
CA GLU A 135 -8.76 9.40 -10.04
C GLU A 135 -9.28 8.51 -8.90
N PRO A 136 -9.47 7.20 -9.10
CA PRO A 136 -9.77 6.31 -7.99
C PRO A 136 -8.52 6.09 -7.12
N ASP A 137 -8.70 5.95 -5.81
CA ASP A 137 -7.63 5.40 -4.95
C ASP A 137 -7.31 3.98 -5.42
N ALA A 138 -6.02 3.64 -5.52
CA ALA A 138 -5.65 2.28 -5.88
C ALA A 138 -5.99 1.32 -4.72
N GLY A 139 -6.88 0.36 -4.99
CA GLY A 139 -7.34 -0.68 -4.06
C GLY A 139 -6.27 -1.74 -3.75
N LEU A 140 -5.06 -1.33 -3.41
CA LEU A 140 -3.89 -2.21 -3.22
C LEU A 140 -3.55 -2.45 -1.74
N GLY A 141 -4.30 -1.86 -0.82
CA GLY A 141 -4.08 -2.00 0.61
C GLY A 141 -5.28 -1.55 1.43
N ASN A 142 -5.22 -1.77 2.74
CA ASN A 142 -6.30 -1.39 3.66
C ASN A 142 -5.79 -0.52 4.80
N GLY A 143 -4.74 -0.97 5.50
CA GLY A 143 -4.38 -0.42 6.80
C GLY A 143 -3.10 0.40 6.85
N CYS A 144 -2.66 0.67 8.09
CA CYS A 144 -1.41 1.35 8.37
C CYS A 144 -0.17 0.56 7.89
N LEU A 145 -0.25 -0.77 7.80
CA LEU A 145 0.84 -1.62 7.31
C LEU A 145 1.12 -1.31 5.84
N GLY A 146 0.08 -1.24 5.00
CA GLY A 146 0.19 -0.88 3.59
C GLY A 146 0.52 0.60 3.39
N ARG A 147 0.07 1.49 4.28
CA ARG A 147 0.46 2.91 4.21
C ARG A 147 1.92 3.12 4.58
N LEU A 148 2.46 2.34 5.52
CA LEU A 148 3.88 2.31 5.83
C LEU A 148 4.69 1.85 4.62
N ALA A 149 4.28 0.75 3.97
CA ALA A 149 4.91 0.24 2.76
C ALA A 149 4.97 1.31 1.66
N ALA A 150 3.85 2.01 1.41
CA ALA A 150 3.80 3.12 0.46
C ALA A 150 4.75 4.28 0.83
N CYS A 151 4.77 4.70 2.10
CA CYS A 151 5.68 5.74 2.59
C CYS A 151 7.16 5.33 2.46
N PHE A 152 7.50 4.06 2.73
CA PHE A 152 8.84 3.52 2.58
C PHE A 152 9.29 3.48 1.13
N MET A 153 8.43 3.05 0.20
CA MET A 153 8.77 3.03 -1.22
C MET A 153 9.10 4.45 -1.74
N GLU A 154 8.30 5.45 -1.36
CA GLU A 154 8.59 6.85 -1.73
C GLU A 154 9.87 7.38 -1.08
N LEU A 155 10.13 7.02 0.17
CA LEU A 155 11.36 7.39 0.88
C LEU A 155 12.60 6.81 0.17
N THR A 156 12.59 5.52 -0.16
CA THR A 156 13.72 4.89 -0.87
C THR A 156 13.96 5.54 -2.22
N ALA A 157 12.91 5.91 -2.95
CA ALA A 157 13.05 6.63 -4.22
C ALA A 157 13.66 8.03 -4.01
N THR A 158 13.21 8.77 -2.98
CA THR A 158 13.74 10.11 -2.65
C THR A 158 15.21 10.06 -2.22
N LEU A 159 15.59 9.05 -1.44
CA LEU A 159 16.97 8.79 -1.02
C LEU A 159 17.82 8.13 -2.11
N GLN A 160 17.25 7.88 -3.30
CA GLN A 160 17.91 7.24 -4.44
C GLN A 160 18.47 5.85 -4.12
N LEU A 161 17.84 5.15 -3.18
CA LEU A 161 18.18 3.78 -2.81
C LEU A 161 17.58 2.81 -3.85
N PRO A 162 18.38 1.87 -4.39
CA PRO A 162 17.87 0.82 -5.26
C PRO A 162 16.86 -0.06 -4.53
N ALA A 163 15.58 0.14 -4.84
CA ALA A 163 14.50 -0.60 -4.18
C ALA A 163 13.37 -0.96 -5.14
N MET A 164 12.70 -2.07 -4.86
CA MET A 164 11.51 -2.52 -5.56
C MET A 164 10.51 -3.09 -4.56
N GLY A 165 9.26 -2.63 -4.65
CA GLY A 165 8.15 -3.18 -3.89
C GLY A 165 7.52 -4.32 -4.66
N TYR A 166 7.14 -5.39 -3.96
CA TYR A 166 6.39 -6.51 -4.52
C TYR A 166 5.08 -6.71 -3.76
N GLY A 167 3.97 -6.72 -4.49
CA GLY A 167 2.63 -6.97 -3.97
C GLY A 167 1.73 -7.70 -4.97
N LEU A 168 0.45 -7.82 -4.65
CA LEU A 168 -0.57 -8.37 -5.53
C LEU A 168 -1.41 -7.24 -6.15
N ARG A 169 -1.87 -7.45 -7.38
CA ARG A 169 -2.75 -6.53 -8.10
C ARG A 169 -4.22 -6.87 -7.82
N TYR A 170 -4.76 -6.37 -6.71
CA TYR A 170 -6.17 -6.63 -6.36
C TYR A 170 -7.14 -5.86 -7.26
N GLU A 171 -8.08 -6.58 -7.88
CA GLU A 171 -9.10 -5.97 -8.75
C GLU A 171 -10.12 -5.11 -8.00
N TYR A 172 -10.55 -5.57 -6.82
CA TYR A 172 -11.64 -4.97 -6.03
C TYR A 172 -11.21 -4.43 -4.66
N GLY A 173 -9.89 -4.36 -4.41
CA GLY A 173 -9.34 -3.98 -3.11
C GLY A 173 -9.94 -4.78 -1.96
N ILE A 174 -10.31 -4.10 -0.87
CA ILE A 174 -11.02 -4.73 0.27
C ILE A 174 -12.54 -4.62 0.12
N SER A 175 -13.06 -3.40 0.08
CA SER A 175 -14.47 -3.05 -0.12
C SER A 175 -14.63 -1.54 -0.12
N LYS A 176 -15.65 -1.07 -0.83
CA LYS A 176 -16.15 0.30 -0.76
C LYS A 176 -17.24 0.39 0.30
N GLN A 177 -17.08 1.30 1.25
CA GLN A 177 -18.00 1.46 2.38
C GLN A 177 -19.06 2.52 2.06
N SER A 178 -20.33 2.17 2.21
CA SER A 178 -21.44 3.13 2.29
C SER A 178 -22.12 3.05 3.65
N ILE A 179 -22.82 4.12 4.03
CA ILE A 179 -23.63 4.14 5.25
C ILE A 179 -25.10 4.21 4.86
N ARG A 180 -25.87 3.20 5.24
CA ARG A 180 -27.32 3.13 5.00
C ARG A 180 -28.04 2.88 6.32
N ASP A 181 -29.01 3.72 6.64
CA ASP A 181 -29.73 3.68 7.91
C ASP A 181 -28.78 3.58 9.13
N GLY A 182 -27.65 4.28 9.06
CA GLY A 182 -26.58 4.28 10.07
C GLY A 182 -25.69 3.04 10.09
N TRP A 183 -26.00 1.99 9.34
CA TRP A 183 -25.17 0.77 9.21
C TRP A 183 -24.14 0.89 8.09
N GLN A 184 -23.01 0.20 8.26
CA GLN A 184 -22.08 -0.05 7.16
C GLN A 184 -22.67 -1.09 6.20
N GLU A 185 -22.65 -0.74 4.91
CA GLU A 185 -22.84 -1.64 3.78
C GLU A 185 -21.55 -1.68 2.94
N GLU A 186 -21.17 -2.87 2.51
CA GLU A 186 -19.99 -3.12 1.70
C GLU A 186 -20.38 -3.39 0.24
N THR A 187 -19.70 -2.72 -0.69
CA THR A 187 -19.79 -2.97 -2.12
C THR A 187 -18.40 -3.20 -2.71
N PRO A 188 -18.25 -3.87 -3.86
CA PRO A 188 -16.94 -4.05 -4.48
C PRO A 188 -16.30 -2.71 -4.88
N ASP A 189 -15.02 -2.52 -4.54
CA ASP A 189 -14.26 -1.33 -4.94
C ASP A 189 -13.56 -1.56 -6.28
N ASN A 190 -14.32 -1.47 -7.38
CA ASN A 190 -13.79 -1.72 -8.73
C ASN A 190 -13.01 -0.51 -9.28
N TRP A 191 -11.87 -0.21 -8.65
CA TRP A 191 -10.96 0.86 -9.05
C TRP A 191 -10.31 0.60 -10.43
N LEU A 192 -10.29 -0.67 -10.87
CA LEU A 192 -9.80 -1.12 -12.17
C LEU A 192 -10.89 -1.29 -13.23
N ARG A 193 -12.09 -0.73 -13.00
CA ARG A 193 -13.17 -0.72 -14.00
C ARG A 193 -12.71 -0.12 -15.34
N ARG A 194 -11.74 0.78 -15.28
CA ARG A 194 -11.01 1.30 -16.44
C ARG A 194 -9.52 1.00 -16.22
N PRO A 195 -8.73 0.83 -17.30
CA PRO A 195 -7.29 0.64 -17.17
C PRO A 195 -6.64 1.74 -16.34
N ASP A 196 -5.77 1.36 -15.41
CA ASP A 196 -5.03 2.32 -14.60
C ASP A 196 -3.96 3.00 -15.48
N PRO A 197 -3.97 4.34 -15.64
CA PRO A 197 -3.00 5.02 -16.49
C PRO A 197 -1.56 4.93 -15.98
N TRP A 198 -1.35 4.56 -14.70
CA TRP A 198 -0.02 4.50 -14.10
C TRP A 198 0.69 3.15 -14.28
N GLU A 199 -0.06 2.06 -14.47
CA GLU A 199 0.54 0.73 -14.58
C GLU A 199 1.01 0.40 -16.00
N VAL A 200 2.05 -0.43 -16.06
CA VAL A 200 2.57 -1.01 -17.30
C VAL A 200 2.51 -2.52 -17.18
N ALA A 201 1.61 -3.14 -17.96
CA ALA A 201 1.51 -4.59 -18.05
C ALA A 201 2.71 -5.18 -18.81
N ARG A 202 3.20 -6.34 -18.36
CA ARG A 202 4.30 -7.10 -18.98
C ARG A 202 3.87 -8.57 -19.17
N PRO A 203 2.86 -8.86 -20.00
CA PRO A 203 2.34 -10.23 -20.17
C PRO A 203 3.41 -11.21 -20.71
N GLU A 204 4.35 -10.72 -21.51
CA GLU A 204 5.47 -11.51 -22.06
C GLU A 204 6.51 -11.93 -20.99
N GLU A 205 6.52 -11.29 -19.82
CA GLU A 205 7.39 -11.62 -18.70
C GLU A 205 6.64 -12.36 -17.58
N LYS A 206 5.63 -13.17 -17.93
CA LYS A 206 4.88 -13.95 -16.95
C LYS A 206 5.74 -14.95 -16.19
N VAL A 207 5.44 -15.14 -14.91
CA VAL A 207 6.09 -16.13 -14.05
C VAL A 207 5.19 -17.35 -13.92
N ASP A 208 5.78 -18.53 -14.03
CA ASP A 208 5.09 -19.81 -13.92
C ASP A 208 5.26 -20.40 -12.53
N ILE A 209 4.15 -20.62 -11.82
CA ILE A 209 4.12 -21.14 -10.45
C ILE A 209 3.44 -22.50 -10.45
N GLY A 210 4.18 -23.54 -10.08
CA GLY A 210 3.64 -24.89 -9.88
C GLY A 210 2.96 -25.03 -8.52
N LEU A 211 1.81 -25.71 -8.50
CA LEU A 211 1.13 -26.16 -7.30
C LEU A 211 0.99 -27.68 -7.31
N ASN A 212 1.12 -28.32 -6.15
CA ASN A 212 1.03 -29.78 -6.05
C ASN A 212 -0.41 -30.32 -6.10
N CYS A 213 -1.40 -29.42 -6.09
CA CYS A 213 -2.81 -29.75 -6.26
C CYS A 213 -3.45 -28.86 -7.33
N SER A 214 -4.68 -29.21 -7.71
CA SER A 214 -5.57 -28.42 -8.56
C SER A 214 -6.80 -28.04 -7.75
N PHE A 215 -7.67 -27.22 -8.31
CA PHE A 215 -8.89 -26.80 -7.65
C PHE A 215 -10.10 -27.14 -8.51
N GLU A 216 -11.19 -27.58 -7.88
CA GLU A 216 -12.50 -27.67 -8.50
C GLU A 216 -13.48 -26.71 -7.82
N VAL A 217 -14.43 -26.21 -8.60
CA VAL A 217 -15.58 -25.47 -8.06
C VAL A 217 -16.74 -26.46 -7.93
N HIS A 218 -17.11 -26.83 -6.71
CA HIS A 218 -18.28 -27.65 -6.43
C HIS A 218 -19.28 -26.87 -5.58
N ALA A 219 -20.50 -26.68 -6.07
CA ALA A 219 -21.55 -25.91 -5.40
C ALA A 219 -21.10 -24.50 -4.97
N GLY A 220 -20.36 -23.79 -5.83
CA GLY A 220 -19.81 -22.46 -5.54
C GLY A 220 -18.63 -22.45 -4.56
N THR A 221 -18.10 -23.63 -4.20
CA THR A 221 -17.00 -23.80 -3.26
C THR A 221 -15.75 -24.30 -4.01
N LEU A 222 -14.63 -23.61 -3.85
CA LEU A 222 -13.31 -24.04 -4.28
C LEU A 222 -12.81 -25.18 -3.36
N ARG A 223 -12.52 -26.36 -3.93
CA ARG A 223 -11.97 -27.50 -3.21
C ARG A 223 -10.63 -27.91 -3.82
N PRO A 224 -9.57 -28.12 -3.00
CA PRO A 224 -8.32 -28.67 -3.50
C PRO A 224 -8.52 -30.15 -3.88
N ILE A 225 -7.92 -30.56 -5.00
CA ILE A 225 -7.83 -31.96 -5.43
C ILE A 225 -6.37 -32.41 -5.24
N PRO A 226 -6.05 -33.11 -4.13
CA PRO A 226 -4.70 -33.60 -3.86
C PRO A 226 -4.20 -34.53 -4.97
N GLY A 227 -2.89 -34.49 -5.25
CA GLY A 227 -2.25 -35.42 -6.20
C GLY A 227 -2.49 -35.09 -7.68
N ARG A 228 -3.17 -33.98 -8.00
CA ARG A 228 -3.32 -33.46 -9.36
C ARG A 228 -2.64 -32.10 -9.47
N PRO A 229 -1.35 -32.02 -9.86
CA PRO A 229 -0.63 -30.76 -9.96
C PRO A 229 -1.29 -29.77 -10.93
N SER A 230 -1.15 -28.48 -10.64
CA SER A 230 -1.63 -27.39 -11.50
C SER A 230 -0.58 -26.28 -11.62
N ARG A 231 -0.85 -25.30 -12.49
CA ARG A 231 0.03 -24.15 -12.73
C ARG A 231 -0.77 -22.86 -12.65
N LEU A 232 -0.17 -21.85 -12.04
CA LEU A 232 -0.66 -20.46 -12.04
C LEU A 232 0.36 -19.57 -12.73
N PHE A 233 -0.12 -18.54 -13.42
CA PHE A 233 0.72 -17.51 -14.01
C PHE A 233 0.63 -16.22 -13.22
N GLY A 234 1.80 -15.65 -12.89
CA GLY A 234 1.95 -14.29 -12.41
C GLY A 234 2.18 -13.32 -13.55
N ILE A 235 1.14 -12.54 -13.89
CA ILE A 235 1.27 -11.43 -14.84
C ILE A 235 1.79 -10.21 -14.09
N ARG A 236 2.87 -9.63 -14.61
CA ARG A 236 3.54 -8.47 -14.03
C ARG A 236 2.86 -7.16 -14.44
N PHE A 237 2.59 -6.32 -13.46
CA PHE A 237 2.20 -4.92 -13.64
C PHE A 237 3.15 -4.02 -12.85
N ASP A 238 3.86 -3.13 -13.53
CA ASP A 238 4.78 -2.19 -12.88
C ASP A 238 4.13 -0.81 -12.73
N ARG A 239 4.26 -0.22 -11.54
CA ARG A 239 3.91 1.19 -11.26
C ARG A 239 5.15 1.99 -10.86
N PRO A 240 5.32 3.23 -11.35
CA PRO A 240 6.45 4.07 -10.96
C PRO A 240 6.26 4.63 -9.54
N ILE A 241 7.33 4.61 -8.75
CA ILE A 241 7.41 5.29 -7.45
C ILE A 241 8.42 6.43 -7.57
N VAL A 242 7.90 7.65 -7.64
CA VAL A 242 8.70 8.84 -7.90
C VAL A 242 9.28 9.41 -6.60
N GLY A 243 10.61 9.53 -6.53
CA GLY A 243 11.28 10.26 -5.45
C GLY A 243 11.16 11.77 -5.63
N PHE A 244 11.17 12.52 -4.53
CA PHE A 244 11.07 13.99 -4.57
C PHE A 244 12.20 14.62 -5.41
N GLY A 245 11.85 15.54 -6.30
CA GLY A 245 12.72 16.11 -7.32
C GLY A 245 12.91 15.23 -8.56
N GLY A 246 12.22 14.09 -8.68
CA GLY A 246 12.20 13.26 -9.89
C GLY A 246 13.56 12.68 -10.31
N LYS A 247 14.55 12.62 -9.40
CA LYS A 247 15.92 12.18 -9.71
C LYS A 247 16.05 10.66 -9.83
N ASN A 248 15.19 9.94 -9.13
CA ASN A 248 15.16 8.49 -9.10
C ASN A 248 13.72 7.99 -9.04
N ILE A 249 13.41 6.98 -9.87
CA ILE A 249 12.08 6.38 -9.93
C ILE A 249 12.23 4.88 -9.68
N ASN A 250 11.77 4.45 -8.52
CA ASN A 250 11.73 3.03 -8.17
C ASN A 250 10.47 2.37 -8.74
N THR A 251 10.38 1.06 -8.61
CA THR A 251 9.28 0.26 -9.15
C THR A 251 8.47 -0.37 -8.02
N LEU A 252 7.15 -0.22 -8.06
CA LEU A 252 6.22 -1.11 -7.36
C LEU A 252 5.71 -2.13 -8.37
N ARG A 253 6.07 -3.41 -8.19
CA ARG A 253 5.55 -4.50 -9.00
C ARG A 253 4.38 -5.17 -8.31
N LEU A 254 3.33 -5.38 -9.09
CA LEU A 254 2.12 -6.07 -8.68
C LEU A 254 1.91 -7.31 -9.56
N TRP A 255 1.56 -8.42 -8.93
CA TRP A 255 1.25 -9.66 -9.63
C TRP A 255 -0.26 -9.84 -9.74
N ALA A 256 -0.76 -10.05 -10.95
CA ALA A 256 -2.11 -10.55 -11.21
C ALA A 256 -2.04 -12.04 -11.50
N ALA A 257 -2.93 -12.82 -10.90
CA ALA A 257 -3.04 -14.24 -11.16
C ALA A 257 -3.81 -14.49 -12.47
N ALA A 258 -3.29 -15.39 -13.28
CA ALA A 258 -3.93 -15.92 -14.48
C ALA A 258 -3.71 -17.44 -14.52
N ALA A 259 -4.55 -18.14 -15.29
CA ALA A 259 -4.33 -19.54 -15.62
C ALA A 259 -3.60 -19.65 -16.98
N PRO A 260 -3.00 -20.82 -17.30
CA PRO A 260 -2.77 -21.21 -18.69
C PRO A 260 -4.02 -20.99 -19.53
N ASP A 261 -3.87 -20.63 -20.82
CA ASP A 261 -4.99 -20.48 -21.75
C ASP A 261 -5.74 -21.81 -21.89
N TYR A 262 -6.63 -22.07 -20.93
CA TYR A 262 -7.42 -23.28 -20.81
C TYR A 262 -8.84 -22.93 -21.21
N PHE A 263 -9.20 -23.36 -22.41
CA PHE A 263 -10.58 -23.37 -22.86
C PHE A 263 -10.90 -24.78 -23.34
N ASP A 264 -11.67 -25.52 -22.54
CA ASP A 264 -12.14 -26.84 -22.94
C ASP A 264 -13.30 -26.70 -23.94
N PHE A 265 -12.95 -26.69 -25.22
CA PHE A 265 -13.93 -26.64 -26.31
C PHE A 265 -14.96 -27.77 -26.26
N ARG A 266 -14.62 -28.95 -25.71
CA ARG A 266 -15.55 -30.08 -25.63
C ARG A 266 -16.59 -29.87 -24.54
N GLN A 267 -16.18 -29.43 -23.36
CA GLN A 267 -17.12 -29.08 -22.28
C GLN A 267 -18.02 -27.92 -22.69
N PHE A 268 -17.45 -26.88 -23.30
CA PHE A 268 -18.21 -25.72 -23.76
C PHE A 268 -19.23 -26.11 -24.84
N SER A 269 -18.83 -26.90 -25.83
CA SER A 269 -19.74 -27.37 -26.90
C SER A 269 -20.78 -28.38 -26.39
N GLY A 270 -20.50 -29.06 -25.27
CA GLY A 270 -21.41 -29.97 -24.59
C GLY A 270 -22.41 -29.28 -23.64
N GLY A 271 -22.36 -27.95 -23.50
CA GLY A 271 -23.27 -27.16 -22.66
C GLY A 271 -22.80 -26.92 -21.22
N ASP A 272 -21.61 -27.41 -20.84
CA ASP A 272 -20.98 -27.11 -19.54
C ASP A 272 -20.04 -25.92 -19.65
N PHE A 273 -20.63 -24.72 -19.75
CA PHE A 273 -19.91 -23.47 -19.91
C PHE A 273 -19.08 -23.08 -18.67
N VAL A 274 -19.52 -23.50 -17.48
CA VAL A 274 -18.85 -23.16 -16.21
C VAL A 274 -17.64 -24.07 -15.98
N GLY A 275 -17.77 -25.37 -16.24
CA GLY A 275 -16.64 -26.31 -16.20
C GLY A 275 -15.52 -25.89 -17.16
N ALA A 276 -15.88 -25.46 -18.38
CA ALA A 276 -14.93 -25.02 -19.40
C ALA A 276 -14.08 -23.80 -19.00
N LEU A 277 -14.52 -23.02 -17.99
CA LEU A 277 -13.87 -21.79 -17.51
C LEU A 277 -13.43 -21.86 -16.03
N ALA A 278 -13.67 -22.98 -15.34
CA ALA A 278 -13.53 -23.08 -13.89
C ALA A 278 -12.10 -22.86 -13.39
N GLU A 279 -11.10 -23.40 -14.10
CA GLU A 279 -9.67 -23.25 -13.77
C GLU A 279 -9.23 -21.79 -13.90
N THR A 280 -9.65 -21.10 -14.97
CA THR A 280 -9.37 -19.67 -15.18
C THR A 280 -10.02 -18.80 -14.11
N LEU A 281 -11.30 -19.02 -13.81
CA LEU A 281 -12.02 -18.26 -12.78
C LEU A 281 -11.42 -18.48 -11.38
N SER A 282 -10.95 -19.69 -11.10
CA SER A 282 -10.29 -20.05 -9.85
C SER A 282 -8.94 -19.36 -9.71
N ALA A 283 -8.12 -19.35 -10.77
CA ALA A 283 -6.85 -18.66 -10.80
C ALA A 283 -7.00 -17.13 -10.63
N GLU A 284 -7.90 -16.50 -11.40
CA GLU A 284 -8.10 -15.05 -11.33
C GLU A 284 -8.65 -14.60 -9.97
N SER A 285 -9.46 -15.44 -9.31
CA SER A 285 -10.01 -15.14 -7.97
C SER A 285 -8.93 -14.87 -6.93
N LEU A 286 -7.72 -15.40 -7.13
CA LEU A 286 -6.57 -15.19 -6.25
C LEU A 286 -6.19 -13.72 -6.09
N THR A 287 -6.35 -12.90 -7.12
CA THR A 287 -6.00 -11.47 -7.09
C THR A 287 -7.23 -10.58 -7.24
N ARG A 288 -8.42 -11.05 -6.85
CA ARG A 288 -9.64 -10.21 -6.86
C ARG A 288 -9.76 -9.33 -5.63
N VAL A 289 -9.57 -9.88 -4.43
CA VAL A 289 -9.79 -9.17 -3.16
C VAL A 289 -8.62 -9.30 -2.20
N LEU A 290 -8.39 -8.24 -1.43
CA LEU A 290 -7.41 -8.18 -0.34
C LEU A 290 -8.04 -8.76 0.95
N TYR A 291 -7.33 -9.68 1.60
CA TYR A 291 -7.77 -10.36 2.83
C TYR A 291 -9.17 -10.98 2.72
N PRO A 292 -9.32 -12.07 1.93
CA PRO A 292 -10.57 -12.84 1.92
C PRO A 292 -10.92 -13.32 3.33
N ASP A 293 -12.21 -13.47 3.61
CA ASP A 293 -12.71 -13.91 4.93
C ASP A 293 -12.19 -15.31 5.28
N ASP A 294 -11.27 -15.37 6.25
CA ASP A 294 -10.57 -16.58 6.70
C ASP A 294 -11.24 -17.25 7.92
N SER A 295 -12.47 -16.85 8.26
CA SER A 295 -13.30 -17.58 9.23
C SER A 295 -13.70 -18.97 8.73
N THR A 296 -13.63 -19.19 7.41
CA THR A 296 -13.88 -20.49 6.77
C THR A 296 -12.57 -21.15 6.34
N SER A 297 -12.54 -22.49 6.32
CA SER A 297 -11.39 -23.25 5.83
C SER A 297 -11.03 -22.88 4.38
N MET A 298 -12.03 -22.57 3.54
CA MET A 298 -11.79 -22.16 2.16
C MET A 298 -11.11 -20.78 2.07
N GLY A 299 -11.55 -19.81 2.87
CA GLY A 299 -10.91 -18.50 2.92
C GLY A 299 -9.48 -18.57 3.45
N GLN A 300 -9.23 -19.45 4.42
CA GLN A 300 -7.87 -19.79 4.86
C GLN A 300 -7.02 -20.32 3.71
N GLY A 301 -7.54 -21.29 2.94
CA GLY A 301 -6.85 -21.82 1.77
C GLY A 301 -6.54 -20.75 0.72
N LEU A 302 -7.50 -19.87 0.40
CA LEU A 302 -7.29 -18.79 -0.56
C LEU A 302 -6.20 -17.82 -0.09
N ARG A 303 -6.24 -17.39 1.17
CA ARG A 303 -5.22 -16.51 1.76
C ARG A 303 -3.83 -17.16 1.74
N PHE A 304 -3.74 -18.44 2.09
CA PHE A 304 -2.49 -19.20 2.02
C PHE A 304 -1.90 -19.21 0.61
N VAL A 305 -2.73 -19.47 -0.42
CA VAL A 305 -2.28 -19.43 -1.82
C VAL A 305 -1.88 -18.02 -2.24
N GLN A 306 -2.57 -16.96 -1.77
CA GLN A 306 -2.21 -15.57 -2.09
C GLN A 306 -0.81 -15.23 -1.58
N GLU A 307 -0.52 -15.58 -0.33
CA GLU A 307 0.77 -15.35 0.31
C GLU A 307 1.90 -16.12 -0.40
N TYR A 308 1.67 -17.39 -0.72
CA TYR A 308 2.65 -18.17 -1.48
C TYR A 308 2.86 -17.62 -2.89
N PHE A 309 1.78 -17.26 -3.60
CA PHE A 309 1.84 -16.73 -4.95
C PHE A 309 2.63 -15.41 -5.02
N LEU A 310 2.42 -14.51 -4.05
CA LEU A 310 3.23 -13.30 -3.91
C LEU A 310 4.72 -13.65 -3.77
N VAL A 311 5.04 -14.55 -2.83
CA VAL A 311 6.43 -14.96 -2.54
C VAL A 311 7.07 -15.59 -3.78
N ALA A 312 6.43 -16.59 -4.36
CA ALA A 312 6.98 -17.39 -5.45
C ALA A 312 7.19 -16.54 -6.71
N CYS A 313 6.22 -15.70 -7.10
CA CYS A 313 6.38 -14.80 -8.25
C CYS A 313 7.52 -13.79 -8.03
N SER A 314 7.60 -13.24 -6.83
CA SER A 314 8.59 -12.20 -6.50
C SER A 314 10.01 -12.77 -6.46
N LEU A 315 10.21 -13.92 -5.80
CA LEU A 315 11.52 -14.57 -5.75
C LEU A 315 11.97 -15.05 -7.13
N ALA A 316 11.07 -15.60 -7.94
CA ALA A 316 11.39 -15.99 -9.31
C ALA A 316 11.88 -14.79 -10.15
N ASP A 317 11.23 -13.63 -10.06
CA ASP A 317 11.70 -12.44 -10.76
C ASP A 317 13.04 -11.90 -10.21
N MET A 318 13.24 -11.94 -8.89
CA MET A 318 14.52 -11.55 -8.29
C MET A 318 15.66 -12.44 -8.78
N VAL A 319 15.45 -13.76 -8.79
CA VAL A 319 16.41 -14.74 -9.30
C VAL A 319 16.69 -14.49 -10.77
N ARG A 320 15.65 -14.27 -11.58
CA ARG A 320 15.80 -13.92 -13.00
C ARG A 320 16.65 -12.66 -13.19
N ARG A 321 16.47 -11.63 -12.37
CA ARG A 321 17.31 -10.41 -12.42
C ARG A 321 18.74 -10.69 -12.01
N PHE A 322 18.94 -11.37 -10.87
CA PHE A 322 20.25 -11.74 -10.37
C PHE A 322 21.04 -12.49 -11.46
N ARG A 323 20.43 -13.53 -12.04
CA ARG A 323 21.01 -14.38 -13.10
C ARG A 323 21.33 -13.66 -14.41
N ARG A 324 20.74 -12.49 -14.68
CA ARG A 324 21.12 -11.64 -15.83
C ARG A 324 22.43 -10.88 -15.60
N SER A 325 22.76 -10.61 -14.34
CA SER A 325 23.89 -9.74 -13.96
C SER A 325 25.06 -10.46 -13.31
N ASP A 326 24.79 -11.65 -12.77
CA ASP A 326 25.70 -12.48 -12.00
C ASP A 326 25.33 -13.96 -12.19
N SER A 327 26.31 -14.85 -12.08
CA SER A 327 26.09 -16.31 -12.17
C SER A 327 26.50 -17.05 -10.90
N ASP A 328 27.19 -16.37 -9.98
CA ASP A 328 27.69 -16.96 -8.74
C ASP A 328 26.70 -16.73 -7.59
N TRP A 329 25.91 -17.75 -7.28
CA TRP A 329 24.91 -17.75 -6.22
C TRP A 329 25.43 -17.37 -4.83
N THR A 330 26.73 -17.55 -4.55
CA THR A 330 27.31 -17.17 -3.25
C THR A 330 27.23 -15.65 -3.01
N THR A 331 27.16 -14.86 -4.09
CA THR A 331 27.03 -13.40 -4.05
C THR A 331 25.58 -12.92 -3.93
N PHE A 332 24.59 -13.82 -3.92
CA PHE A 332 23.17 -13.45 -3.96
C PHE A 332 22.80 -12.49 -2.81
N ALA A 333 23.25 -12.78 -1.58
CA ALA A 333 22.99 -11.95 -0.41
C ALA A 333 23.65 -10.56 -0.47
N ASP A 334 24.68 -10.39 -1.29
CA ASP A 334 25.33 -9.09 -1.54
C ASP A 334 24.61 -8.29 -2.64
N ARG A 335 23.74 -8.94 -3.42
CA ARG A 335 22.92 -8.32 -4.47
C ARG A 335 21.48 -8.08 -4.06
N ALA A 336 20.94 -8.87 -3.12
CA ALA A 336 19.54 -8.81 -2.72
C ALA A 336 19.41 -8.69 -1.19
N ALA A 337 18.63 -7.70 -0.74
CA ALA A 337 18.10 -7.65 0.62
C ALA A 337 16.57 -7.75 0.53
N ILE A 338 15.98 -8.74 1.17
CA ILE A 338 14.56 -9.06 1.09
C ILE A 338 13.93 -8.74 2.45
N GLN A 339 13.05 -7.74 2.47
CA GLN A 339 12.33 -7.33 3.67
C GLN A 339 10.93 -7.97 3.69
N LEU A 340 10.67 -8.72 4.74
CA LEU A 340 9.37 -9.30 5.07
C LEU A 340 8.57 -8.28 5.89
N ASN A 341 7.50 -7.75 5.29
CA ASN A 341 6.58 -6.83 5.97
C ASN A 341 5.45 -7.61 6.66
N ASP A 342 5.62 -7.84 7.96
CA ASP A 342 4.83 -8.79 8.75
C ASP A 342 5.05 -10.26 8.30
N THR A 343 4.22 -11.17 8.81
CA THR A 343 4.34 -12.63 8.61
C THR A 343 3.84 -13.13 7.27
N HIS A 344 3.03 -12.36 6.55
CA HIS A 344 2.44 -12.79 5.27
C HIS A 344 3.47 -13.32 4.24
N PRO A 345 4.63 -12.67 4.01
CA PRO A 345 5.64 -13.21 3.10
C PRO A 345 6.63 -14.19 3.78
N ALA A 346 6.35 -14.73 4.98
CA ALA A 346 7.28 -15.59 5.71
C ALA A 346 7.61 -16.91 4.99
N MET A 347 6.75 -17.37 4.08
CA MET A 347 7.04 -18.49 3.18
C MET A 347 8.27 -18.24 2.27
N ALA A 348 8.74 -17.00 2.15
CA ALA A 348 9.98 -16.67 1.45
C ALA A 348 11.20 -17.38 2.04
N VAL A 349 11.20 -17.73 3.33
CA VAL A 349 12.27 -18.53 3.95
C VAL A 349 12.36 -19.91 3.28
N ALA A 350 11.23 -20.62 3.19
CA ALA A 350 11.19 -21.96 2.63
C ALA A 350 11.34 -21.95 1.10
N GLU A 351 10.73 -20.98 0.41
CA GLU A 351 10.82 -20.89 -1.05
C GLU A 351 12.23 -20.48 -1.52
N LEU A 352 12.91 -19.56 -0.83
CA LEU A 352 14.29 -19.22 -1.17
C LEU A 352 15.22 -20.41 -0.94
N MET A 353 15.03 -21.17 0.15
CA MET A 353 15.74 -22.44 0.36
C MET A 353 15.48 -23.44 -0.75
N ARG A 354 14.23 -23.60 -1.20
CA ARG A 354 13.88 -24.48 -2.32
C ARG A 354 14.63 -24.08 -3.58
N ILE A 355 14.64 -22.80 -3.93
CA ILE A 355 15.37 -22.30 -5.10
C ILE A 355 16.86 -22.62 -4.99
N MET A 356 17.48 -22.35 -3.84
CA MET A 356 18.92 -22.58 -3.65
C MET A 356 19.29 -24.07 -3.69
N LEU A 357 18.47 -24.93 -3.08
CA LEU A 357 18.69 -26.38 -3.05
C LEU A 357 18.37 -27.05 -4.40
N ASP A 358 17.21 -26.74 -4.97
CA ASP A 358 16.64 -27.54 -6.06
C ASP A 358 16.98 -26.95 -7.43
N GLU A 359 17.05 -25.62 -7.58
CA GLU A 359 17.37 -24.96 -8.86
C GLU A 359 18.83 -24.54 -8.98
N ALA A 360 19.41 -23.99 -7.90
CA ALA A 360 20.83 -23.65 -7.87
C ALA A 360 21.73 -24.86 -7.53
N SER A 361 21.13 -25.96 -7.04
CA SER A 361 21.83 -27.20 -6.67
C SER A 361 22.94 -26.99 -5.63
N LEU A 362 22.74 -26.07 -4.70
CA LEU A 362 23.68 -25.81 -3.60
C LEU A 362 23.48 -26.79 -2.44
N GLY A 363 24.51 -26.94 -1.61
CA GLY A 363 24.40 -27.67 -0.35
C GLY A 363 23.47 -26.96 0.65
N TRP A 364 22.99 -27.69 1.65
CA TRP A 364 22.10 -27.16 2.68
C TRP A 364 22.71 -25.95 3.42
N GLU A 365 23.97 -26.07 3.84
CA GLU A 365 24.61 -25.03 4.65
C GLU A 365 24.77 -23.71 3.88
N ASP A 366 25.24 -23.78 2.63
CA ASP A 366 25.38 -22.61 1.76
C ASP A 366 24.01 -21.98 1.46
N SER A 367 23.02 -22.81 1.15
CA SER A 367 21.64 -22.37 0.88
C SER A 367 21.04 -21.65 2.09
N TRP A 368 21.23 -22.20 3.29
CA TRP A 368 20.72 -21.65 4.53
C TRP A 368 21.42 -20.34 4.91
N GLU A 369 22.74 -20.27 4.71
CA GLU A 369 23.50 -19.05 4.96
C GLU A 369 23.06 -17.91 4.03
N ILE A 370 22.95 -18.18 2.72
CA ILE A 370 22.48 -17.22 1.71
C ILE A 370 21.06 -16.76 2.06
N THR A 371 20.15 -17.69 2.35
CA THR A 371 18.75 -17.39 2.70
C THR A 371 18.69 -16.46 3.92
N ARG A 372 19.36 -16.83 5.02
CA ARG A 372 19.36 -16.05 6.26
C ARG A 372 19.96 -14.66 6.06
N LYS A 373 21.08 -14.54 5.34
CA LYS A 373 21.73 -13.24 5.05
C LYS A 373 20.88 -12.35 4.15
N SER A 374 20.03 -12.93 3.31
CA SER A 374 19.18 -12.18 2.38
C SER A 374 17.91 -11.65 3.05
N LEU A 375 17.37 -12.33 4.08
CA LEU A 375 16.06 -12.04 4.66
C LEU A 375 16.12 -11.24 5.96
N ALA A 376 15.25 -10.23 6.08
CA ALA A 376 14.98 -9.48 7.31
C ALA A 376 13.47 -9.39 7.57
N TYR A 377 13.06 -9.42 8.83
CA TYR A 377 11.65 -9.47 9.25
C TYR A 377 11.24 -8.27 10.10
N THR A 378 10.14 -7.60 9.75
CA THR A 378 9.51 -6.56 10.58
C THR A 378 8.22 -7.11 11.17
N ASN A 379 8.08 -7.09 12.50
CA ASN A 379 6.86 -7.48 13.20
C ASN A 379 6.01 -6.25 13.56
N HIS A 380 4.70 -6.37 13.35
CA HIS A 380 3.71 -5.31 13.61
C HIS A 380 2.69 -5.65 14.71
N THR A 381 2.78 -6.83 15.31
CA THR A 381 1.79 -7.31 16.30
C THR A 381 2.45 -7.90 17.54
N LEU A 382 1.92 -7.52 18.69
CA LEU A 382 2.28 -8.10 20.00
C LEU A 382 1.27 -9.14 20.48
N LEU A 383 0.07 -9.17 19.89
CA LEU A 383 -1.01 -10.07 20.27
C LEU A 383 -0.69 -11.48 19.78
N PRO A 384 -0.46 -12.47 20.67
CA PRO A 384 -0.12 -13.83 20.28
C PRO A 384 -1.15 -14.48 19.34
N GLU A 385 -2.43 -14.17 19.53
CA GLU A 385 -3.54 -14.64 18.70
C GLU A 385 -3.53 -14.08 17.27
N ALA A 386 -2.84 -12.96 17.05
CA ALA A 386 -2.69 -12.35 15.73
C ALA A 386 -1.40 -12.79 15.02
N LEU A 387 -0.55 -13.59 15.68
CA LEU A 387 0.60 -14.22 15.01
C LEU A 387 0.11 -15.36 14.15
N GLU A 388 0.40 -15.28 12.87
CA GLU A 388 -0.11 -16.21 11.88
C GLU A 388 0.39 -17.64 12.08
N LYS A 389 -0.55 -18.58 12.00
CA LYS A 389 -0.30 -20.02 12.09
C LYS A 389 -1.11 -20.75 11.03
N TRP A 390 -0.44 -21.56 10.22
CA TRP A 390 -1.08 -22.31 9.14
C TRP A 390 -1.18 -23.79 9.48
N PRO A 391 -2.36 -24.42 9.35
CA PRO A 391 -2.48 -25.88 9.43
C PRO A 391 -1.51 -26.59 8.48
N ILE A 392 -0.83 -27.61 8.97
CA ILE A 392 0.14 -28.39 8.17
C ILE A 392 -0.51 -29.03 6.94
N ALA A 393 -1.79 -29.38 7.02
CA ALA A 393 -2.56 -29.93 5.90
C ALA A 393 -2.50 -29.05 4.63
N TRP A 394 -2.45 -27.72 4.76
CA TRP A 394 -2.31 -26.84 3.59
C TRP A 394 -0.96 -27.00 2.92
N PHE A 395 0.11 -27.13 3.71
CA PHE A 395 1.44 -27.41 3.17
C PHE A 395 1.52 -28.81 2.56
N GLU A 396 0.96 -29.84 3.19
CA GLU A 396 0.98 -31.21 2.65
C GLU A 396 0.31 -31.29 1.28
N VAL A 397 -0.80 -30.59 1.10
CA VAL A 397 -1.58 -30.59 -0.14
C VAL A 397 -0.94 -29.69 -1.20
N LEU A 398 -0.58 -28.45 -0.86
CA LEU A 398 -0.17 -27.43 -1.83
C LEU A 398 1.35 -27.37 -2.03
N LEU A 399 2.11 -27.43 -0.93
CA LEU A 399 3.53 -27.07 -0.86
C LEU A 399 4.38 -28.14 -0.12
N PRO A 400 4.34 -29.42 -0.53
CA PRO A 400 4.99 -30.50 0.21
C PRO A 400 6.51 -30.31 0.30
N ARG A 401 7.15 -29.78 -0.76
CA ARG A 401 8.59 -29.53 -0.75
C ARG A 401 8.98 -28.45 0.25
N GLN A 402 8.19 -27.38 0.37
CA GLN A 402 8.40 -26.33 1.35
C GLN A 402 8.18 -26.87 2.77
N LEU A 403 7.23 -27.80 2.96
CA LEU A 403 7.03 -28.46 4.25
C LEU A 403 8.25 -29.27 4.69
N GLU A 404 8.84 -30.06 3.78
CA GLU A 404 10.08 -30.82 4.04
C GLU A 404 11.20 -29.88 4.49
N ILE A 405 11.38 -28.77 3.78
CA ILE A 405 12.37 -27.75 4.12
C ILE A 405 12.09 -27.14 5.49
N ILE A 406 10.83 -26.79 5.80
CA ILE A 406 10.45 -26.25 7.11
C ILE A 406 10.72 -27.24 8.23
N TYR A 407 10.43 -28.53 8.03
CA TYR A 407 10.75 -29.57 9.00
C TYR A 407 12.26 -29.73 9.21
N GLU A 408 13.06 -29.68 8.14
CA GLU A 408 14.52 -29.77 8.27
C GLU A 408 15.12 -28.53 8.93
N ILE A 409 14.62 -27.32 8.63
CA ILE A 409 14.96 -26.09 9.37
C ILE A 409 14.63 -26.29 10.85
N ASN A 410 13.41 -26.76 11.16
CA ASN A 410 12.97 -26.96 12.53
C ASN A 410 13.86 -27.96 13.26
N ARG A 411 14.15 -29.12 12.65
CA ARG A 411 14.99 -30.16 13.25
C ARG A 411 16.36 -29.62 13.61
N ARG A 412 17.07 -29.02 12.64
CA ARG A 412 18.41 -28.45 12.85
C ARG A 412 18.41 -27.33 13.88
N PHE A 413 17.40 -26.46 13.83
CA PHE A 413 17.27 -25.37 14.80
C PHE A 413 17.05 -25.91 16.21
N LEU A 414 16.15 -26.88 16.39
CA LEU A 414 15.88 -27.49 17.70
C LEU A 414 17.08 -28.27 18.23
N ASP A 415 17.85 -28.93 17.37
CA ASP A 415 19.11 -29.58 17.76
C ASP A 415 20.13 -28.55 18.28
N GLN A 416 20.27 -27.41 17.59
CA GLN A 416 21.08 -26.30 18.10
C GLN A 416 20.58 -25.77 19.45
N VAL A 417 19.27 -25.60 19.62
CA VAL A 417 18.68 -25.14 20.89
C VAL A 417 18.94 -26.13 22.01
N ARG A 418 18.78 -27.44 21.79
CA ARG A 418 19.10 -28.48 22.78
C ARG A 418 20.57 -28.47 23.20
N SER A 419 21.48 -28.22 22.25
CA SER A 419 22.91 -28.10 22.56
C SER A 419 23.25 -26.84 23.37
N HIS A 420 22.59 -25.71 23.11
CA HIS A 420 22.84 -24.45 23.83
C HIS A 420 22.10 -24.36 25.17
N PHE A 421 20.97 -25.06 25.32
CA PHE A 421 20.13 -25.07 26.52
C PHE A 421 19.82 -26.52 26.98
N PRO A 422 20.83 -27.26 27.48
CA PRO A 422 20.66 -28.67 27.85
C PRO A 422 19.60 -28.85 28.94
N GLY A 423 18.68 -29.80 28.76
CA GLY A 423 17.64 -30.13 29.73
C GLY A 423 16.45 -29.15 29.81
N ASN A 424 16.39 -28.14 28.93
CA ASN A 424 15.29 -27.18 28.90
C ASN A 424 14.28 -27.49 27.77
N ASP A 425 13.49 -28.55 27.93
CA ASP A 425 12.51 -28.97 26.93
C ASP A 425 11.40 -27.93 26.68
N GLN A 426 11.10 -27.11 27.69
CA GLN A 426 10.13 -26.03 27.55
C GLN A 426 10.61 -24.97 26.55
N MET A 427 11.91 -24.65 26.56
CA MET A 427 12.54 -23.76 25.57
C MET A 427 12.45 -24.33 24.16
N VAL A 428 12.75 -25.63 24.00
CA VAL A 428 12.66 -26.32 22.71
C VAL A 428 11.23 -26.26 22.16
N LYS A 429 10.23 -26.54 23.01
CA LYS A 429 8.81 -26.49 22.63
C LYS A 429 8.35 -25.08 22.26
N SER A 430 8.77 -24.07 23.03
CA SER A 430 8.34 -22.68 22.80
C SER A 430 8.90 -22.08 21.51
N VAL A 431 10.09 -22.49 21.06
CA VAL A 431 10.73 -21.93 19.86
C VAL A 431 10.52 -22.73 18.58
N SER A 432 10.02 -23.98 18.68
CA SER A 432 9.74 -24.83 17.51
C SER A 432 8.96 -24.08 16.42
N LEU A 433 9.21 -24.41 15.15
CA LEU A 433 8.43 -23.90 14.03
C LEU A 433 7.08 -24.60 13.94
N VAL A 434 6.99 -25.81 14.50
CA VAL A 434 5.78 -26.63 14.55
C VAL A 434 5.13 -26.47 15.92
N GLU A 435 3.83 -26.21 15.92
CA GLU A 435 2.98 -26.23 17.10
C GLU A 435 2.14 -27.51 17.08
N ASP A 436 2.28 -28.31 18.14
CA ASP A 436 1.45 -29.49 18.37
C ASP A 436 0.12 -29.11 19.05
N GLY A 437 -0.95 -29.85 18.74
CA GLY A 437 -2.31 -29.63 19.23
C GLY A 437 -3.30 -30.48 18.43
N ASP A 438 -4.60 -30.18 18.51
CA ASP A 438 -5.67 -30.91 17.79
C ASP A 438 -5.42 -30.95 16.27
N ALA A 439 -4.88 -29.87 15.73
CA ALA A 439 -4.31 -29.81 14.39
C ALA A 439 -2.92 -29.17 14.48
N ARG A 440 -1.91 -29.86 13.96
CA ARG A 440 -0.54 -29.32 13.92
C ARG A 440 -0.49 -28.11 12.99
N LYS A 441 0.26 -27.08 13.40
CA LYS A 441 0.38 -25.82 12.66
C LYS A 441 1.83 -25.39 12.52
N ILE A 442 2.15 -24.66 11.46
CA ILE A 442 3.42 -23.94 11.30
C ILE A 442 3.26 -22.53 11.87
N ARG A 443 4.18 -22.12 12.75
CA ARG A 443 4.24 -20.79 13.36
C ARG A 443 5.06 -19.85 12.46
N MET A 444 4.37 -19.01 11.70
CA MET A 444 5.00 -18.21 10.64
C MET A 444 5.95 -17.14 11.19
N ALA A 445 5.62 -16.54 12.34
CA ALA A 445 6.52 -15.62 13.04
C ALA A 445 7.83 -16.30 13.46
N ASN A 446 7.76 -17.54 13.97
CA ASN A 446 8.96 -18.30 14.34
C ASN A 446 9.79 -18.60 13.09
N LEU A 447 9.15 -19.04 12.00
CA LEU A 447 9.83 -19.30 10.72
C LEU A 447 10.55 -18.05 10.20
N ALA A 448 9.87 -16.89 10.20
CA ALA A 448 10.44 -15.62 9.77
C ALA A 448 11.64 -15.20 10.63
N ILE A 449 11.55 -15.31 11.95
CA ILE A 449 12.63 -14.94 12.88
C ILE A 449 13.85 -15.86 12.71
N VAL A 450 13.64 -17.18 12.66
CA VAL A 450 14.71 -18.17 12.53
C VAL A 450 15.42 -18.03 11.16
N GLY A 451 14.64 -17.80 10.10
CA GLY A 451 15.12 -17.65 8.73
C GLY A 451 15.67 -16.26 8.36
N SER A 452 15.71 -15.31 9.30
CA SER A 452 16.19 -13.94 9.03
C SER A 452 17.45 -13.59 9.84
N HIS A 453 18.30 -12.73 9.28
CA HIS A 453 19.45 -12.18 10.00
C HIS A 453 19.08 -11.02 10.92
N SER A 454 17.95 -10.35 10.70
CA SER A 454 17.47 -9.21 11.49
C SER A 454 15.96 -9.31 11.71
N THR A 455 15.52 -9.01 12.93
CA THR A 455 14.11 -8.85 13.32
C THR A 455 13.93 -7.49 13.98
N ASN A 456 12.92 -6.71 13.55
CA ASN A 456 12.63 -5.43 14.18
C ASN A 456 11.15 -5.23 14.53
N GLY A 457 10.92 -4.50 15.62
CA GLY A 457 9.63 -3.89 15.91
C GLY A 457 9.53 -2.47 15.35
N VAL A 458 8.35 -1.88 15.50
CA VAL A 458 7.94 -0.64 14.82
C VAL A 458 7.87 0.61 15.71
N ALA A 459 8.20 0.45 16.99
CA ALA A 459 8.36 1.51 17.99
C ALA A 459 9.22 0.98 19.14
N ALA A 460 9.89 1.86 19.89
CA ALA A 460 10.79 1.44 20.97
C ALA A 460 10.11 0.51 21.99
N ILE A 461 8.95 0.93 22.52
CA ILE A 461 8.14 0.13 23.45
C ILE A 461 7.64 -1.18 22.81
N HIS A 462 7.28 -1.15 21.53
CA HIS A 462 6.84 -2.34 20.82
C HIS A 462 7.98 -3.35 20.68
N SER A 463 9.17 -2.89 20.28
CA SER A 463 10.36 -3.74 20.15
C SER A 463 10.80 -4.31 21.50
N GLU A 464 10.66 -3.54 22.57
CA GLU A 464 10.90 -4.03 23.93
C GLU A 464 9.92 -5.14 24.31
N LEU A 465 8.62 -4.93 24.11
CA LEU A 465 7.60 -5.94 24.42
C LEU A 465 7.76 -7.19 23.54
N LEU A 466 8.05 -7.03 22.25
CA LEU A 466 8.34 -8.15 21.36
C LEU A 466 9.43 -9.07 21.95
N ARG A 467 10.52 -8.47 22.45
CA ARG A 467 11.65 -9.17 23.07
C ARG A 467 11.35 -9.71 24.47
N LYS A 468 10.52 -9.04 25.26
CA LYS A 468 10.29 -9.41 26.67
C LYS A 468 9.08 -10.33 26.88
N THR A 469 8.08 -10.27 25.99
CA THR A 469 6.79 -10.95 26.17
C THR A 469 6.45 -11.86 24.99
N THR A 470 6.45 -11.35 23.76
CA THR A 470 5.80 -12.06 22.63
C THR A 470 6.65 -13.19 22.06
N VAL A 471 7.96 -12.97 21.87
CA VAL A 471 8.91 -13.98 21.34
C VAL A 471 10.17 -14.05 22.21
N LYS A 472 9.97 -14.01 23.54
CA LYS A 472 11.03 -13.91 24.55
C LYS A 472 12.13 -14.94 24.36
N GLU A 473 11.76 -16.18 24.12
CA GLU A 473 12.68 -17.30 23.98
C GLU A 473 13.53 -17.17 22.70
N LEU A 474 12.94 -16.77 21.57
CA LEU A 474 13.68 -16.48 20.34
C LEU A 474 14.61 -15.28 20.50
N ALA A 475 14.18 -14.25 21.24
CA ALA A 475 15.01 -13.09 21.56
C ALA A 475 16.19 -13.43 22.48
N ALA A 476 16.05 -14.43 23.35
CA ALA A 476 17.14 -14.94 24.18
C ALA A 476 18.16 -15.74 23.36
N ILE A 477 17.72 -16.47 22.33
CA ILE A 477 18.61 -17.21 21.41
C ILE A 477 19.34 -16.26 20.46
N PHE A 478 18.67 -15.21 19.98
CA PHE A 478 19.21 -14.31 18.95
C PHE A 478 19.26 -12.83 19.39
N PRO A 479 19.87 -12.48 20.54
CA PRO A 479 19.74 -11.13 21.13
C PRO A 479 20.20 -10.00 20.19
N GLU A 480 21.26 -10.23 19.42
CA GLU A 480 21.83 -9.25 18.47
C GLU A 480 20.99 -9.06 17.19
N ARG A 481 20.06 -9.99 16.90
CA ARG A 481 19.19 -9.88 15.72
C ARG A 481 17.99 -8.98 15.96
N PHE A 482 17.61 -8.72 17.22
CA PHE A 482 16.45 -7.91 17.57
C PHE A 482 16.78 -6.43 17.72
N ASN A 483 16.20 -5.60 16.85
CA ASN A 483 16.39 -4.16 16.88
C ASN A 483 15.06 -3.38 16.74
N ASN A 484 15.15 -2.06 16.77
CA ASN A 484 13.98 -1.17 16.61
C ASN A 484 14.13 -0.32 15.35
N LYS A 485 13.03 -0.17 14.61
CA LYS A 485 12.87 0.82 13.54
C LYS A 485 11.53 1.49 13.75
N THR A 486 11.54 2.65 14.42
CA THR A 486 10.31 3.41 14.66
C THR A 486 9.71 3.84 13.33
N ASN A 487 8.44 3.54 13.12
CA ASN A 487 7.74 3.91 11.88
C ASN A 487 7.76 5.42 11.63
N GLY A 488 7.65 5.78 10.35
CA GLY A 488 7.57 7.16 9.90
C GLY A 488 6.57 7.33 8.76
N VAL A 489 6.30 8.59 8.43
CA VAL A 489 5.46 8.98 7.30
C VAL A 489 6.24 9.91 6.38
N THR A 490 5.92 9.90 5.09
CA THR A 490 6.53 10.84 4.15
C THR A 490 6.03 12.28 4.37
N PRO A 491 6.90 13.29 4.50
CA PRO A 491 6.48 14.68 4.58
C PRO A 491 5.95 15.24 3.25
N ARG A 492 6.24 14.58 2.10
CA ARG A 492 5.77 15.07 0.80
C ARG A 492 4.25 14.92 0.70
N ARG A 493 3.72 13.72 0.93
CA ARG A 493 2.27 13.50 0.92
C ARG A 493 1.57 14.13 2.13
N TRP A 494 2.10 13.91 3.33
CA TRP A 494 1.40 14.21 4.58
C TRP A 494 1.62 15.62 5.14
N LEU A 495 2.38 16.47 4.45
CA LEU A 495 2.54 17.88 4.80
C LEU A 495 2.58 18.79 3.57
N LEU A 496 3.51 18.54 2.63
CA LEU A 496 3.67 19.39 1.44
C LEU A 496 2.43 19.36 0.54
N LEU A 497 1.90 18.17 0.25
CA LEU A 497 0.73 17.98 -0.60
C LEU A 497 -0.59 18.21 0.16
N SER A 498 -0.77 17.58 1.32
CA SER A 498 -2.04 17.63 2.05
C SER A 498 -2.31 19.00 2.69
N ASN A 499 -1.27 19.75 3.05
CA ASN A 499 -1.42 21.05 3.71
C ASN A 499 -0.51 22.13 3.11
N PRO A 500 -0.78 22.55 1.85
CA PRO A 500 0.08 23.48 1.12
C PRO A 500 0.22 24.85 1.80
N ALA A 501 -0.83 25.32 2.48
CA ALA A 501 -0.78 26.58 3.23
C ALA A 501 0.22 26.50 4.40
N LEU A 502 0.17 25.41 5.19
CA LEU A 502 1.13 25.22 6.28
C LEU A 502 2.54 24.97 5.75
N ALA A 503 2.66 24.18 4.68
CA ALA A 503 3.95 23.94 4.02
C ALA A 503 4.60 25.26 3.56
N GLN A 504 3.81 26.16 2.97
CA GLN A 504 4.27 27.50 2.59
C GLN A 504 4.71 28.32 3.82
N THR A 505 3.90 28.37 4.88
CA THR A 505 4.26 29.07 6.12
C THR A 505 5.58 28.56 6.71
N ILE A 506 5.81 27.24 6.70
CA ILE A 506 7.06 26.65 7.15
C ILE A 506 8.21 27.07 6.23
N THR A 507 8.03 26.95 4.92
CA THR A 507 9.05 27.31 3.93
C THR A 507 9.44 28.79 3.99
N GLU A 508 8.50 29.70 4.19
CA GLU A 508 8.78 31.13 4.37
C GLU A 508 9.58 31.41 5.65
N ALA A 509 9.33 30.65 6.72
CA ALA A 509 10.02 30.83 8.00
C ALA A 509 11.45 30.26 8.01
N ILE A 510 11.69 29.10 7.37
CA ILE A 510 12.96 28.36 7.53
C ILE A 510 13.61 27.88 6.22
N GLY A 511 13.01 28.15 5.06
CA GLY A 511 13.40 27.58 3.76
C GLY A 511 12.74 26.23 3.47
N ASP A 512 12.95 25.67 2.28
CA ASP A 512 12.28 24.45 1.79
C ASP A 512 13.04 23.14 2.12
N GLY A 513 14.22 23.22 2.72
CA GLY A 513 15.07 22.06 3.05
C GLY A 513 14.40 21.01 3.93
N TRP A 514 13.34 21.39 4.67
CA TRP A 514 12.56 20.46 5.52
C TRP A 514 11.86 19.34 4.73
N ILE A 515 11.61 19.54 3.43
CA ILE A 515 10.87 18.56 2.60
C ILE A 515 11.63 17.23 2.50
N THR A 516 12.96 17.30 2.45
CA THR A 516 13.85 16.13 2.41
C THR A 516 14.61 15.90 3.71
N ASP A 517 14.70 16.89 4.58
CA ASP A 517 15.31 16.80 5.91
C ASP A 517 14.36 17.35 6.99
N LEU A 518 13.43 16.51 7.42
CA LEU A 518 12.39 16.89 8.37
C LEU A 518 12.94 17.33 9.75
N GLY A 519 14.21 17.02 10.04
CA GLY A 519 14.91 17.49 11.25
C GLY A 519 15.00 19.02 11.31
N GLN A 520 14.97 19.70 10.17
CA GLN A 520 15.03 21.16 10.10
C GLN A 520 13.81 21.86 10.71
N LEU A 521 12.68 21.17 10.90
CA LEU A 521 11.53 21.73 11.62
C LEU A 521 11.89 22.20 13.05
N ARG A 522 12.99 21.69 13.64
CA ARG A 522 13.51 22.19 14.93
C ARG A 522 13.87 23.68 14.89
N ARG A 523 14.16 24.26 13.71
CA ARG A 523 14.41 25.70 13.53
C ARG A 523 13.18 26.56 13.81
N LEU A 524 11.97 25.97 13.88
CA LEU A 524 10.75 26.66 14.30
C LEU A 524 10.66 26.86 15.82
N ILE A 525 11.40 26.08 16.63
CA ILE A 525 11.40 26.19 18.10
C ILE A 525 11.77 27.60 18.57
N PRO A 526 12.89 28.22 18.14
CA PRO A 526 13.21 29.59 18.54
C PRO A 526 12.21 30.64 18.02
N LEU A 527 11.39 30.30 17.02
CA LEU A 527 10.38 31.18 16.42
C LEU A 527 9.00 31.00 17.07
N SER A 528 8.82 30.12 18.06
CA SER A 528 7.50 29.79 18.61
C SER A 528 6.78 30.97 19.26
N GLY A 529 7.54 31.98 19.70
CA GLY A 529 7.02 33.24 20.27
C GLY A 529 6.74 34.33 19.24
N ASP A 530 7.12 34.15 17.98
CA ASP A 530 6.93 35.15 16.93
C ASP A 530 5.44 35.31 16.57
N SER A 531 4.92 36.53 16.70
CA SER A 531 3.49 36.82 16.53
C SER A 531 3.03 36.66 15.08
N HIS A 532 3.91 36.95 14.10
CA HIS A 532 3.61 36.80 12.69
C HIS A 532 3.50 35.32 12.32
N LEU A 533 4.45 34.49 12.75
CA LEU A 533 4.43 33.05 12.52
C LEU A 533 3.22 32.39 13.20
N GLN A 534 2.90 32.78 14.45
CA GLN A 534 1.69 32.28 15.11
C GLN A 534 0.41 32.66 14.37
N SER A 535 0.33 33.89 13.83
CA SER A 535 -0.82 34.34 13.04
C SER A 535 -0.92 33.55 11.73
N ALA A 536 0.18 33.41 10.99
CA ALA A 536 0.24 32.64 9.75
C ALA A 536 -0.12 31.16 9.97
N PHE A 537 0.35 30.55 11.06
CA PHE A 537 -0.02 29.17 11.43
C PHE A 537 -1.52 29.01 11.69
N ARG A 538 -2.12 29.95 12.45
CA ARG A 538 -3.58 29.93 12.73
C ARG A 538 -4.38 30.09 11.43
N GLU A 539 -3.96 30.98 10.55
CA GLU A 539 -4.59 31.20 9.25
C GLU A 539 -4.47 29.96 8.37
N ALA A 540 -3.28 29.36 8.26
CA ALA A 540 -3.09 28.10 7.52
C ALA A 540 -3.99 26.96 8.06
N LYS A 541 -4.16 26.87 9.38
CA LYS A 541 -5.11 25.92 9.99
C LYS A 541 -6.56 26.24 9.62
N ARG A 542 -6.97 27.52 9.67
CA ARG A 542 -8.32 27.96 9.30
C ARG A 542 -8.63 27.66 7.83
N GLN A 543 -7.69 27.95 6.93
CA GLN A 543 -7.79 27.59 5.51
C GLN A 543 -7.93 26.08 5.30
N GLY A 544 -7.16 25.27 6.03
CA GLY A 544 -7.30 23.81 6.00
C GLY A 544 -8.73 23.36 6.35
N LYS A 545 -9.29 23.89 7.45
CA LYS A 545 -10.66 23.58 7.89
C LYS A 545 -11.71 24.05 6.88
N TYR A 546 -11.53 25.23 6.29
CA TYR A 546 -12.42 25.75 5.26
C TYR A 546 -12.41 24.89 4.00
N ARG A 547 -11.21 24.53 3.49
CA ARG A 547 -11.08 23.61 2.34
C ARG A 547 -11.76 22.27 2.60
N PHE A 548 -11.59 21.71 3.81
CA PHE A 548 -12.25 20.48 4.19
C PHE A 548 -13.77 20.63 4.24
N ALA A 549 -14.29 21.71 4.83
CA ALA A 549 -15.73 21.97 4.92
C ALA A 549 -16.38 22.13 3.52
N GLU A 550 -15.73 22.86 2.61
CA GLU A 550 -16.16 23.00 1.21
C GLU A 550 -16.16 21.65 0.47
N TRP A 551 -15.09 20.87 0.63
CA TRP A 551 -15.01 19.52 0.06
C TRP A 551 -16.12 18.61 0.60
N LEU A 552 -16.35 18.65 1.92
CA LEU A 552 -17.36 17.82 2.59
C LEU A 552 -18.78 18.19 2.14
N LYS A 553 -19.07 19.48 1.97
CA LYS A 553 -20.34 19.96 1.41
C LYS A 553 -20.53 19.50 -0.02
N SER A 554 -19.51 19.62 -0.85
CA SER A 554 -19.58 19.29 -2.28
C SER A 554 -19.70 17.78 -2.54
N ASN A 555 -19.00 16.95 -1.75
CA ASN A 555 -18.93 15.49 -1.98
C ASN A 555 -19.95 14.70 -1.16
N CYS A 556 -20.32 15.17 0.03
CA CYS A 556 -21.18 14.44 0.95
C CYS A 556 -22.48 15.17 1.28
N GLY A 557 -22.65 16.43 0.84
CA GLY A 557 -23.78 17.28 1.21
C GLY A 557 -23.80 17.69 2.69
N GLN A 558 -22.74 17.38 3.45
CA GLN A 558 -22.67 17.62 4.88
C GLN A 558 -21.99 18.97 5.15
N GLU A 559 -22.71 19.89 5.79
CA GLU A 559 -22.16 21.20 6.16
C GLU A 559 -21.59 21.17 7.58
N VAL A 560 -20.40 21.71 7.80
CA VAL A 560 -19.79 21.82 9.13
C VAL A 560 -19.27 23.24 9.33
N ASP A 561 -19.33 23.73 10.57
CA ASP A 561 -18.83 25.06 10.91
C ASP A 561 -17.30 24.99 11.13
N PRO A 562 -16.49 25.62 10.25
CA PRO A 562 -15.03 25.59 10.32
C PRO A 562 -14.46 26.41 11.49
N ASP A 563 -15.27 27.12 12.28
CA ASP A 563 -14.80 27.80 13.49
C ASP A 563 -14.92 26.91 14.75
N THR A 564 -15.63 25.77 14.69
CA THR A 564 -15.73 24.79 15.79
C THR A 564 -14.44 23.98 15.99
N ILE A 565 -14.20 23.39 17.16
CA ILE A 565 -13.09 22.43 17.31
C ILE A 565 -13.39 21.17 16.48
N PHE A 566 -12.49 20.82 15.54
CA PHE A 566 -12.55 19.56 14.81
C PHE A 566 -11.85 18.46 15.62
N ASP A 567 -12.62 17.54 16.20
CA ASP A 567 -12.14 16.42 17.01
C ASP A 567 -12.25 15.11 16.19
N CYS A 568 -11.12 14.60 15.72
CA CYS A 568 -11.10 13.54 14.70
C CYS A 568 -10.58 12.21 15.25
N GLN A 569 -11.34 11.13 15.07
CA GLN A 569 -10.91 9.76 15.31
C GLN A 569 -11.13 8.92 14.05
N ILE A 570 -10.12 8.92 13.18
CA ILE A 570 -10.13 8.21 11.89
C ILE A 570 -9.16 7.03 11.89
N LYS A 571 -9.69 5.81 11.84
CA LYS A 571 -8.94 4.53 11.82
C LYS A 571 -9.90 3.36 11.70
N ARG A 572 -9.39 2.17 11.36
CA ARG A 572 -10.13 0.89 11.42
C ARG A 572 -10.97 0.80 12.71
N ILE A 573 -12.24 0.43 12.57
CA ILE A 573 -13.16 0.28 13.70
C ILE A 573 -12.87 -1.04 14.41
N HIS A 574 -12.52 -0.96 15.70
CA HIS A 574 -12.15 -2.12 16.50
C HIS A 574 -12.28 -1.79 17.99
N GLU A 575 -12.68 -2.75 18.81
CA GLU A 575 -12.81 -2.57 20.27
C GLU A 575 -11.55 -1.98 20.93
N TYR A 576 -10.36 -2.51 20.64
CA TYR A 576 -9.12 -2.00 21.24
C TYR A 576 -8.75 -0.57 20.78
N LYS A 577 -9.35 -0.06 19.69
CA LYS A 577 -9.18 1.32 19.22
C LYS A 577 -10.12 2.31 19.90
N GLN A 578 -11.06 1.81 20.72
CA GLN A 578 -11.88 2.57 21.65
C GLN A 578 -12.72 3.69 21.01
N GLN A 579 -13.24 3.49 19.79
CA GLN A 579 -14.22 4.42 19.21
C GLN A 579 -15.50 4.52 20.07
N LEU A 580 -15.91 3.39 20.68
CA LEU A 580 -17.03 3.37 21.61
C LEU A 580 -16.80 4.26 22.83
N LEU A 581 -15.59 4.27 23.40
CA LEU A 581 -15.25 5.15 24.53
C LEU A 581 -15.41 6.63 24.16
N ASN A 582 -14.94 7.02 22.97
CA ASN A 582 -15.11 8.39 22.50
C ASN A 582 -16.59 8.73 22.26
N ALA A 583 -17.37 7.82 21.67
CA ALA A 583 -18.80 8.01 21.48
C ALA A 583 -19.55 8.16 22.82
N LEU A 584 -19.21 7.36 23.83
CA LEU A 584 -19.77 7.49 25.19
C LEU A 584 -19.40 8.84 25.83
N ARG A 585 -18.17 9.34 25.63
CA ARG A 585 -17.78 10.69 26.05
C ARG A 585 -18.67 11.77 25.42
N ILE A 586 -19.03 11.62 24.15
CA ILE A 586 -19.92 12.57 23.46
C ILE A 586 -21.33 12.53 24.06
N VAL A 587 -21.85 11.34 24.41
CA VAL A 587 -23.13 11.22 25.14
C VAL A 587 -23.09 11.94 26.48
N VAL A 588 -21.97 11.87 27.22
CA VAL A 588 -21.80 12.63 28.46
C VAL A 588 -21.82 14.14 28.21
N PHE A 589 -21.18 14.64 27.14
CA PHE A 589 -21.27 16.07 26.79
C PHE A 589 -22.68 16.50 26.42
N TYR A 590 -23.40 15.67 25.67
CA TYR A 590 -24.80 15.91 25.33
C TYR A 590 -25.66 16.02 26.60
N ASN A 591 -25.56 15.06 27.53
CA ASN A 591 -26.33 15.07 28.77
C ASN A 591 -26.04 16.32 29.61
N ARG A 592 -24.78 16.72 29.75
CA ARG A 592 -24.41 17.94 30.50
C ARG A 592 -25.00 19.21 29.89
N LEU A 593 -25.01 19.32 28.55
CA LEU A 593 -25.62 20.47 27.87
C LEU A 593 -27.16 20.46 27.98
N ARG A 594 -27.78 19.29 28.11
CA ARG A 594 -29.21 19.15 28.37
C ARG A 594 -29.59 19.52 29.79
N GLU A 595 -28.77 19.16 30.76
CA GLU A 595 -28.94 19.51 32.18
C GLU A 595 -28.69 21.00 32.41
N ASN A 596 -27.69 21.58 31.74
CA ASN A 596 -27.38 23.00 31.82
C ASN A 596 -26.90 23.55 30.46
N SER A 597 -27.81 24.23 29.74
CA SER A 597 -27.54 24.84 28.43
C SER A 597 -26.52 25.99 28.49
N GLU A 598 -26.32 26.61 29.65
CA GLU A 598 -25.44 27.76 29.88
C GLU A 598 -23.99 27.37 30.17
N ILE A 599 -23.68 26.07 30.19
CA ILE A 599 -22.30 25.60 30.34
C ILE A 599 -21.40 26.22 29.26
N GLN A 600 -20.33 26.87 29.71
CA GLN A 600 -19.29 27.43 28.86
C GLN A 600 -18.43 26.30 28.27
N MET A 601 -18.80 25.85 27.09
CA MET A 601 -18.10 24.80 26.33
C MET A 601 -17.90 25.24 24.89
N GLN A 602 -16.66 25.22 24.42
CA GLN A 602 -16.35 25.53 23.03
C GLN A 602 -17.06 24.55 22.08
N PRO A 603 -17.75 25.04 21.03
CA PRO A 603 -18.41 24.18 20.05
C PRO A 603 -17.46 23.17 19.42
N ARG A 604 -17.94 21.95 19.18
CA ARG A 604 -17.13 20.85 18.63
C ARG A 604 -17.86 20.09 17.53
N THR A 605 -17.12 19.77 16.48
CA THR A 605 -17.52 18.81 15.46
C THR A 605 -16.63 17.57 15.57
N PHE A 606 -17.25 16.44 15.90
CA PHE A 606 -16.57 15.15 16.00
C PHE A 606 -16.60 14.43 14.65
N PHE A 607 -15.44 14.04 14.14
CA PHE A 607 -15.30 13.26 12.93
C PHE A 607 -14.90 11.83 13.26
N PHE A 608 -15.73 10.88 12.85
CA PHE A 608 -15.39 9.46 12.84
C PHE A 608 -15.25 8.98 11.40
N SER A 609 -14.27 8.12 11.14
CA SER A 609 -14.14 7.46 9.84
C SER A 609 -13.37 6.17 10.02
N GLY A 610 -13.77 5.14 9.30
CA GLY A 610 -13.14 3.84 9.38
C GLY A 610 -14.06 2.72 8.94
N LYS A 611 -13.45 1.64 8.45
CA LYS A 611 -14.15 0.43 8.02
C LYS A 611 -14.17 -0.61 9.15
N ALA A 612 -15.29 -1.31 9.30
CA ALA A 612 -15.37 -2.56 10.05
C ALA A 612 -15.13 -3.74 9.11
N ALA A 613 -14.59 -4.86 9.60
CA ALA A 613 -14.55 -6.09 8.81
C ALA A 613 -15.98 -6.65 8.68
N PRO A 614 -16.38 -7.25 7.52
CA PRO A 614 -17.75 -7.70 7.29
C PRO A 614 -18.28 -8.67 8.37
N ALA A 615 -17.44 -9.62 8.79
CA ALA A 615 -17.76 -10.61 9.82
C ALA A 615 -17.72 -10.05 11.26
N TYR A 616 -17.20 -8.84 11.47
CA TYR A 616 -17.01 -8.29 12.82
C TYR A 616 -18.25 -7.52 13.29
N HIS A 617 -19.22 -8.27 13.81
CA HIS A 617 -20.52 -7.75 14.24
C HIS A 617 -20.44 -6.54 15.19
N LEU A 618 -19.60 -6.63 16.24
CA LEU A 618 -19.50 -5.55 17.23
C LEU A 618 -18.89 -4.26 16.65
N ALA A 619 -17.91 -4.36 15.74
CA ALA A 619 -17.37 -3.19 15.06
C ALA A 619 -18.43 -2.51 14.17
N ARG A 620 -19.28 -3.28 13.48
CA ARG A 620 -20.42 -2.74 12.71
C ARG A 620 -21.45 -2.07 13.61
N LEU A 621 -21.72 -2.65 14.78
CA LEU A 621 -22.61 -2.06 15.78
C LEU A 621 -22.08 -0.72 16.32
N ILE A 622 -20.77 -0.59 16.52
CA ILE A 622 -20.15 0.69 16.93
C ILE A 622 -20.39 1.78 15.87
N ILE A 623 -20.27 1.47 14.57
CA ILE A 623 -20.59 2.41 13.49
C ILE A 623 -22.06 2.85 13.59
N LYS A 624 -22.98 1.89 13.73
CA LYS A 624 -24.42 2.18 13.90
C LYS A 624 -24.70 3.05 15.13
N PHE A 625 -24.05 2.75 16.24
CA PHE A 625 -24.17 3.53 17.47
C PHE A 625 -23.74 4.99 17.24
N ILE A 626 -22.58 5.21 16.64
CA ILE A 626 -22.08 6.57 16.34
C ILE A 626 -23.06 7.34 15.46
N ASN A 627 -23.56 6.72 14.38
CA ASN A 627 -24.52 7.35 13.47
C ASN A 627 -25.86 7.66 14.16
N ASN A 628 -26.34 6.78 15.04
CA ASN A 628 -27.57 7.03 15.81
C ASN A 628 -27.40 8.21 16.79
N VAL A 629 -26.27 8.26 17.51
CA VAL A 629 -25.97 9.40 18.41
C VAL A 629 -25.87 10.70 17.60
N ALA A 630 -25.29 10.65 16.40
CA ALA A 630 -25.23 11.81 15.49
C ALA A 630 -26.64 12.31 15.11
N GLY A 631 -27.56 11.40 14.78
CA GLY A 631 -28.95 11.72 14.49
C GLY A 631 -29.69 12.36 15.68
N THR A 632 -29.53 11.79 16.88
CA THR A 632 -30.12 12.32 18.12
C THR A 632 -29.63 13.75 18.41
N ILE A 633 -28.32 13.97 18.38
CA ILE A 633 -27.74 15.30 18.65
C ILE A 633 -28.13 16.31 17.57
N GLY A 634 -28.12 15.91 16.29
CA GLY A 634 -28.50 16.77 15.19
C GLY A 634 -29.98 17.22 15.23
N GLY A 635 -30.85 16.37 15.77
CA GLY A 635 -32.27 16.67 15.98
C GLY A 635 -32.57 17.55 17.19
N ASP A 636 -31.64 17.71 18.13
CA ASP A 636 -31.87 18.49 19.36
C ASP A 636 -31.58 19.99 19.14
N PRO A 637 -32.60 20.87 19.20
CA PRO A 637 -32.41 22.30 18.95
C PRO A 637 -31.54 23.01 19.99
N VAL A 638 -31.45 22.49 21.21
CA VAL A 638 -30.63 23.05 22.32
C VAL A 638 -29.15 22.74 22.08
N VAL A 639 -28.83 21.55 21.57
CA VAL A 639 -27.45 21.05 21.52
C VAL A 639 -26.82 21.11 20.12
N ARG A 640 -27.60 21.02 19.04
CA ARG A 640 -27.09 20.83 17.66
C ARG A 640 -26.13 21.92 17.14
N ARG A 641 -26.16 23.12 17.73
CA ARG A 641 -25.23 24.22 17.39
C ARG A 641 -23.91 24.17 18.16
N ARG A 642 -23.84 23.36 19.22
CA ARG A 642 -22.69 23.24 20.13
C ARG A 642 -21.94 21.93 19.92
N LEU A 643 -22.66 20.85 19.60
CA LEU A 643 -22.07 19.55 19.27
C LEU A 643 -22.60 19.06 17.94
N LYS A 644 -21.70 18.57 17.09
CA LYS A 644 -22.03 17.87 15.85
C LYS A 644 -21.18 16.62 15.74
N ILE A 645 -21.75 15.54 15.21
CA ILE A 645 -21.01 14.33 14.86
C ILE A 645 -21.17 14.11 13.35
N VAL A 646 -20.07 13.81 12.67
CA VAL A 646 -20.03 13.44 11.26
C VAL A 646 -19.30 12.11 11.15
N PHE A 647 -19.96 11.10 10.58
CA PHE A 647 -19.31 9.87 10.15
C PHE A 647 -18.96 9.99 8.67
N LEU A 648 -17.67 10.03 8.36
CA LEU A 648 -17.18 10.06 6.97
C LEU A 648 -17.09 8.63 6.45
N PRO A 649 -17.89 8.26 5.43
CA PRO A 649 -17.82 6.94 4.83
C PRO A 649 -16.51 6.74 4.07
N ASP A 650 -16.19 5.48 3.82
CA ASP A 650 -15.14 5.03 2.90
C ASP A 650 -13.75 5.60 3.18
N TYR A 651 -13.33 5.52 4.45
CA TYR A 651 -12.00 5.97 4.85
C TYR A 651 -10.89 5.41 3.92
N CYS A 652 -10.20 6.31 3.24
CA CYS A 652 -9.08 6.03 2.34
C CYS A 652 -7.98 7.11 2.49
N VAL A 653 -6.93 7.03 1.67
CA VAL A 653 -5.84 8.03 1.71
C VAL A 653 -6.34 9.40 1.31
N SER A 654 -7.17 9.50 0.27
CA SER A 654 -7.74 10.77 -0.18
C SER A 654 -8.58 11.44 0.91
N VAL A 655 -9.40 10.70 1.66
CA VAL A 655 -10.15 11.25 2.82
C VAL A 655 -9.19 11.74 3.91
N ALA A 656 -8.13 10.98 4.19
CA ALA A 656 -7.13 11.33 5.20
C ALA A 656 -6.26 12.54 4.82
N GLU A 657 -6.06 12.82 3.52
CA GLU A 657 -5.34 14.01 3.05
C GLU A 657 -6.19 15.28 3.18
N ARG A 658 -7.52 15.15 3.12
CA ARG A 658 -8.47 16.26 3.20
C ARG A 658 -8.74 16.70 4.65
N LEU A 659 -8.90 15.72 5.56
CA LEU A 659 -9.21 15.94 6.98
C LEU A 659 -7.96 16.30 7.79
#